data_AF-A0AAJ0D7X0-F1
#
_entry.id   AF-A0AAJ0D7X0-F1
#
_cell.length_a   1.000
_cell.length_b   1.000
_cell.length_c   1.000
_cell.angle_alpha   90.00
_cell.angle_beta   90.00
_cell.angle_gamma   90.00
#
_symmetry.space_group_name_H-M   'P 1'
#
loop_
_entity.id
_entity.type
_entity.pdbx_description
1 polymer ?
#
loop_
_entity_poly.entity_id
_entity_poly.type
_entity_poly.pdbx_seq_one_letter_code
_entity_poly.pdbx_strand_id
1 'polypeptide(L)'
;MTYGGTNWGNLGHPGGYTSYDYAAVIKENRMVDREKYSEAKLLANFVQASPAYITSTPGNLTNSTYTTSTDLSVTPLFGNGSDTNFYVLRHANYSNRVTTSYKLKLPTSEGQVTVPQLGGQLTLHGHDSKVHVSDYKVGGHNVLYSSAEVFTWESYGDQSVLVVYGGEGEHHELAVSNGGKATVREGDGIKVGKKSGATVLNWQTSSSRRVVQLGCGLTVYVLDRNSAYNYWVLKFPNDDGLYPPNLGGSTVIIAGGYLMRNATVAGSSLDLVGDFNATATIEVIGGAPSDLETLNINGKSTEFDHDKYGVVSASVAFSPDISVPSFSSLDWKYIDSLPEVKSGYDDSQWPAADLKKTNNDLVVQRTPTSLLGSDYGFHTGTLLFRGHFKSTGGEKTFSLETQGGSAFGSSVWIDDTFLGSWHGYDAAVNGNNTFTLTNLKSGSEHVITVVVDQQGMDENYAVGQNAMKSPRGIIHYHLSGHKASDVSWKVTGNLGGEDYEDKVRGPLNEGGLWAERQGYHLPGAPISDWESSGGPTEGTTSAGVAFYAAELELDLPSGWDVPLSFTFTNASDASAAGNSAPAYHVQLYVNGYQFGKYINNVGPQKSFPVPEGIFNYQGTNLIAFALWSLEAEGAKVGGLELSVNGTVLSGYGPIPLAPMSSWSERKAY
;
A
#
# COMPACT_ATOMS: atom_id res chain seq x y z
N MET A 1 -0.78 3.17 -8.43
CA MET A 1 -0.63 3.97 -7.20
C MET A 1 0.83 4.29 -6.92
N THR A 2 1.11 5.45 -6.31
CA THR A 2 2.41 5.78 -5.68
C THR A 2 2.43 5.30 -4.22
N TYR A 3 1.32 5.53 -3.52
CA TYR A 3 0.91 4.90 -2.27
C TYR A 3 -0.55 4.48 -2.47
N GLY A 4 -0.89 3.25 -2.11
CA GLY A 4 -2.26 2.76 -2.30
C GLY A 4 -3.10 2.82 -1.02
N GLY A 5 -2.58 2.33 0.10
CA GLY A 5 -3.27 2.30 1.38
C GLY A 5 -4.07 1.01 1.59
N THR A 6 -5.18 1.12 2.34
CA THR A 6 -6.00 -0.02 2.80
C THR A 6 -7.46 0.22 2.47
N ASN A 7 -8.13 -0.81 1.96
CA ASN A 7 -9.58 -0.85 1.80
C ASN A 7 -10.26 -1.19 3.13
N TRP A 8 -10.08 -0.34 4.14
CA TRP A 8 -10.72 -0.50 5.46
C TRP A 8 -12.24 -0.30 5.37
N GLY A 9 -12.97 -0.76 6.38
CA GLY A 9 -14.40 -0.46 6.52
C GLY A 9 -15.24 -0.84 5.30
N ASN A 10 -14.97 -2.00 4.69
CA ASN A 10 -15.68 -2.51 3.51
C ASN A 10 -15.70 -1.58 2.27
N LEU A 11 -14.80 -0.59 2.17
CA LEU A 11 -14.82 0.39 1.07
C LEU A 11 -14.42 -0.19 -0.30
N GLY A 12 -13.79 -1.36 -0.31
CA GLY A 12 -13.32 -2.03 -1.53
C GLY A 12 -14.44 -2.68 -2.33
N HIS A 13 -14.16 -2.94 -3.61
CA HIS A 13 -15.00 -3.77 -4.48
C HIS A 13 -14.65 -5.27 -4.38
N PRO A 14 -15.51 -6.19 -4.87
CA PRO A 14 -15.24 -7.64 -4.81
C PRO A 14 -14.05 -8.11 -5.65
N GLY A 15 -13.55 -7.29 -6.58
CA GLY A 15 -12.38 -7.62 -7.40
C GLY A 15 -11.04 -7.55 -6.67
N GLY A 16 -11.06 -7.06 -5.43
CA GLY A 16 -9.90 -6.98 -4.54
C GLY A 16 -10.24 -7.47 -3.14
N TYR A 17 -9.31 -7.26 -2.22
CA TYR A 17 -9.45 -7.60 -0.80
C TYR A 17 -9.01 -6.39 0.05
N THR A 18 -8.82 -6.58 1.36
CA THR A 18 -8.54 -5.47 2.29
C THR A 18 -7.29 -4.66 1.91
N SER A 19 -6.18 -5.31 1.56
CA SER A 19 -4.98 -4.57 1.15
C SER A 19 -5.21 -3.81 -0.16
N TYR A 20 -4.77 -2.56 -0.19
CA TYR A 20 -4.57 -1.80 -1.42
C TYR A 20 -3.12 -1.36 -1.59
N ASP A 21 -2.16 -2.15 -1.10
CA ASP A 21 -0.72 -1.88 -1.24
C ASP A 21 -0.31 -1.57 -2.70
N TYR A 22 -1.00 -2.21 -3.66
CA TYR A 22 -0.83 -2.02 -5.10
C TYR A 22 0.57 -2.39 -5.62
N ALA A 23 1.42 -2.98 -4.78
CA ALA A 23 2.85 -3.08 -5.01
C ALA A 23 3.46 -1.70 -5.37
N ALA A 24 2.91 -0.62 -4.81
CA ALA A 24 3.32 0.75 -5.11
C ALA A 24 4.75 1.05 -4.61
N VAL A 25 5.31 2.21 -4.97
CA VAL A 25 6.67 2.60 -4.51
C VAL A 25 6.70 2.79 -3.00
N ILE A 26 5.61 3.31 -2.41
CA ILE A 26 5.39 3.36 -0.97
C ILE A 26 4.48 2.19 -0.59
N LYS A 27 4.91 1.34 0.35
CA LYS A 27 4.11 0.21 0.85
C LYS A 27 2.85 0.68 1.57
N GLU A 28 1.87 -0.20 1.73
CA GLU A 28 0.65 0.06 2.51
C GLU A 28 0.94 0.54 3.94
N ASN A 29 1.98 -0.02 4.55
CA ASN A 29 2.48 0.36 5.87
C ASN A 29 3.43 1.59 5.85
N ARG A 30 3.43 2.34 4.74
CA ARG A 30 4.19 3.57 4.47
C ARG A 30 5.71 3.45 4.32
N MET A 31 6.27 2.25 4.48
CA MET A 31 7.70 2.04 4.23
C MET A 31 8.06 2.30 2.76
N VAL A 32 9.24 2.90 2.55
CA VAL A 32 9.85 3.27 1.27
C VAL A 32 11.09 2.42 0.94
N ASP A 33 11.14 1.19 1.46
CA ASP A 33 12.26 0.25 1.34
C ASP A 33 12.25 -0.59 0.05
N ARG A 34 11.20 -0.48 -0.77
CA ARG A 34 11.18 -1.12 -2.10
C ARG A 34 12.15 -0.39 -3.02
N GLU A 35 13.00 -1.14 -3.72
CA GLU A 35 13.98 -0.58 -4.66
C GLU A 35 13.36 0.38 -5.69
N LYS A 36 12.13 0.10 -6.14
CA LYS A 36 11.36 0.97 -7.05
C LYS A 36 11.10 2.38 -6.50
N TYR A 37 11.13 2.61 -5.19
CA TYR A 37 11.09 3.96 -4.61
C TYR A 37 12.37 4.71 -4.94
N SER A 38 13.52 4.11 -4.64
CA SER A 38 14.83 4.72 -4.87
C SER A 38 15.10 4.93 -6.35
N GLU A 39 14.73 3.99 -7.21
CA GLU A 39 14.82 4.15 -8.67
C GLU A 39 13.92 5.29 -9.18
N ALA A 40 12.66 5.36 -8.72
CA ALA A 40 11.77 6.47 -9.06
C ALA A 40 12.31 7.83 -8.57
N LYS A 41 13.01 7.86 -7.43
CA LYS A 41 13.69 9.05 -6.90
C LYS A 41 14.82 9.50 -7.83
N LEU A 42 15.60 8.60 -8.42
CA LEU A 42 16.65 8.99 -9.37
C LEU A 42 16.05 9.72 -10.57
N LEU A 43 15.00 9.16 -11.18
CA LEU A 43 14.31 9.77 -12.31
C LEU A 43 13.64 11.10 -11.94
N ALA A 44 13.01 11.18 -10.76
CA ALA A 44 12.36 12.41 -10.30
C ALA A 44 13.36 13.56 -10.12
N ASN A 45 14.52 13.29 -9.50
CA ASN A 45 15.57 14.29 -9.33
C ASN A 45 16.21 14.69 -10.66
N PHE A 46 16.41 13.74 -11.58
CA PHE A 46 16.88 14.03 -12.92
C PHE A 46 15.95 15.00 -13.66
N VAL A 47 14.64 14.74 -13.65
CA VAL A 47 13.65 15.59 -14.32
C VAL A 47 13.62 16.97 -13.69
N GLN A 48 13.69 17.06 -12.35
CA GLN A 48 13.80 18.36 -11.67
C GLN A 48 15.06 19.09 -12.12
N ALA A 49 16.24 18.46 -12.08
CA ALA A 49 17.49 19.10 -12.50
C ALA A 49 17.56 19.49 -13.99
N SER A 50 16.60 19.06 -14.81
CA SER A 50 16.65 19.15 -16.28
C SER A 50 15.52 20.00 -16.89
N PRO A 51 15.47 21.33 -16.67
CA PRO A 51 14.40 22.18 -17.20
C PRO A 51 14.26 22.10 -18.73
N ALA A 52 15.37 21.93 -19.44
CA ALA A 52 15.40 21.79 -20.89
C ALA A 52 14.62 20.55 -21.40
N TYR A 53 14.40 19.55 -20.54
CA TYR A 53 13.56 18.39 -20.87
C TYR A 53 12.13 18.81 -21.22
N ILE A 54 11.58 19.78 -20.47
CA ILE A 54 10.18 20.23 -20.61
C ILE A 54 9.94 20.89 -21.98
N THR A 55 10.91 21.67 -22.47
CA THR A 55 10.77 22.36 -23.75
C THR A 55 11.24 21.52 -24.94
N SER A 56 11.99 20.45 -24.70
CA SER A 56 12.56 19.62 -25.76
C SER A 56 11.51 19.04 -26.72
N THR A 57 11.90 18.84 -27.97
CA THR A 57 11.06 18.22 -29.01
C THR A 57 11.49 16.77 -29.22
N PRO A 58 10.64 15.78 -28.90
CA PRO A 58 10.94 14.38 -29.16
C PRO A 58 11.09 14.10 -30.66
N GLY A 59 12.19 13.43 -31.03
CA GLY A 59 12.40 12.91 -32.37
C GLY A 59 11.94 11.46 -32.52
N ASN A 60 12.07 10.92 -33.73
CA ASN A 60 11.77 9.52 -34.00
C ASN A 60 12.80 8.58 -33.37
N LEU A 61 12.33 7.44 -32.88
CA LEU A 61 13.16 6.32 -32.44
C LEU A 61 14.09 5.87 -33.59
N THR A 62 15.37 5.66 -33.28
CA THR A 62 16.36 5.11 -34.24
C THR A 62 17.17 3.99 -33.58
N ASN A 63 17.65 3.04 -34.37
CA ASN A 63 18.52 1.95 -33.87
C ASN A 63 19.94 1.99 -34.47
N SER A 64 20.29 3.09 -35.14
CA SER A 64 21.58 3.19 -35.85
C SER A 64 22.15 4.59 -35.90
N THR A 65 21.34 5.65 -35.72
CA THR A 65 21.82 7.03 -35.84
C THR A 65 22.72 7.41 -34.65
N TYR A 66 22.24 7.19 -33.42
CA TYR A 66 22.90 7.65 -32.19
C TYR A 66 23.64 6.55 -31.42
N THR A 67 23.66 5.32 -31.93
CA THR A 67 24.36 4.18 -31.34
C THR A 67 25.06 3.37 -32.42
N THR A 68 26.10 2.62 -32.04
CA THR A 68 26.79 1.66 -32.93
C THR A 68 26.18 0.26 -32.89
N SER A 69 25.20 0.00 -32.01
CA SER A 69 24.54 -1.31 -31.90
C SER A 69 23.08 -1.23 -32.33
N THR A 70 22.68 -2.07 -33.28
CA THR A 70 21.28 -2.21 -33.73
C THR A 70 20.40 -2.95 -32.75
N ASP A 71 20.99 -3.61 -31.75
CA ASP A 71 20.26 -4.26 -30.65
C ASP A 71 19.70 -3.25 -29.65
N LEU A 72 20.12 -1.99 -29.78
CA LEU A 72 19.68 -0.86 -28.98
C LEU A 72 18.88 0.11 -29.83
N SER A 73 17.97 0.86 -29.20
CA SER A 73 17.23 1.94 -29.84
C SER A 73 17.29 3.19 -28.98
N VAL A 74 17.39 4.34 -29.65
CA VAL A 74 17.55 5.66 -29.05
C VAL A 74 16.44 6.58 -29.56
N THR A 75 15.69 7.15 -28.63
CA THR A 75 14.79 8.28 -28.89
C THR A 75 15.51 9.57 -28.52
N PRO A 76 15.90 10.43 -29.48
CA PRO A 76 16.46 11.73 -29.17
C PRO A 76 15.36 12.72 -28.77
N LEU A 77 15.66 13.62 -27.85
CA LEU A 77 14.84 14.79 -27.54
C LEU A 77 15.72 16.01 -27.76
N PHE A 78 15.34 16.85 -28.73
CA PHE A 78 16.14 17.99 -29.15
C PHE A 78 15.75 19.23 -28.35
N GLY A 79 16.74 19.96 -27.83
CA GLY A 79 16.48 21.21 -27.14
C GLY A 79 15.69 22.20 -28.01
N ASN A 80 14.68 22.84 -27.43
CA ASN A 80 13.94 23.94 -28.04
C ASN A 80 14.04 25.15 -27.10
N GLY A 81 14.74 26.19 -27.55
CA GLY A 81 15.15 27.30 -26.68
C GLY A 81 16.30 26.96 -25.71
N SER A 82 16.94 25.80 -25.87
CA SER A 82 18.15 25.38 -25.15
C SER A 82 19.03 24.53 -26.08
N ASP A 83 20.35 24.53 -25.87
CA ASP A 83 21.28 23.66 -26.59
C ASP A 83 21.23 22.21 -26.08
N THR A 84 20.69 21.99 -24.89
CA THR A 84 20.66 20.68 -24.22
C THR A 84 19.80 19.68 -24.97
N ASN A 85 20.38 18.52 -25.29
CA ASN A 85 19.68 17.39 -25.90
C ASN A 85 19.73 16.16 -25.00
N PHE A 86 18.72 15.30 -25.11
CA PHE A 86 18.60 14.05 -24.37
C PHE A 86 18.49 12.87 -25.32
N TYR A 87 18.96 11.70 -24.89
CA TYR A 87 18.95 10.48 -25.69
C TYR A 87 18.50 9.31 -24.81
N VAL A 88 17.22 8.96 -24.90
CA VAL A 88 16.64 7.83 -24.16
C VAL A 88 17.00 6.55 -24.88
N LEU A 89 17.92 5.79 -24.31
CA LEU A 89 18.45 4.55 -24.85
C LEU A 89 17.90 3.34 -24.11
N ARG A 90 17.41 2.34 -24.86
CA ARG A 90 16.96 1.05 -24.34
C ARG A 90 17.32 -0.07 -25.30
N HIS A 91 17.15 -1.33 -24.88
CA HIS A 91 17.14 -2.45 -25.82
C HIS A 91 16.03 -2.28 -26.87
N ALA A 92 16.35 -2.56 -28.15
CA ALA A 92 15.40 -2.46 -29.26
C ALA A 92 14.18 -3.37 -29.01
N ASN A 93 14.45 -4.61 -28.60
CA ASN A 93 13.48 -5.45 -27.92
C ASN A 93 13.47 -5.13 -26.41
N TYR A 94 12.47 -4.40 -25.94
CA TYR A 94 12.38 -3.93 -24.56
C TYR A 94 12.32 -5.06 -23.51
N SER A 95 11.92 -6.27 -23.91
CA SER A 95 11.86 -7.44 -23.01
C SER A 95 13.21 -8.14 -22.83
N ASN A 96 14.27 -7.67 -23.49
CA ASN A 96 15.56 -8.33 -23.50
C ASN A 96 16.34 -8.14 -22.18
N ARG A 97 16.92 -9.23 -21.68
CA ARG A 97 17.70 -9.28 -20.43
C ARG A 97 19.22 -9.42 -20.65
N VAL A 98 19.68 -9.45 -21.90
CA VAL A 98 21.12 -9.52 -22.19
C VAL A 98 21.82 -8.22 -21.81
N THR A 99 23.13 -8.31 -21.60
CA THR A 99 24.01 -7.14 -21.51
C THR A 99 24.56 -6.82 -22.89
N THR A 100 24.41 -5.57 -23.34
CA THR A 100 24.82 -5.13 -24.68
C THR A 100 25.87 -4.04 -24.59
N SER A 101 27.00 -4.24 -25.27
CA SER A 101 28.05 -3.21 -25.42
C SER A 101 27.78 -2.30 -26.61
N TYR A 102 28.05 -1.00 -26.46
CA TYR A 102 27.81 -0.02 -27.51
C TYR A 102 28.71 1.21 -27.40
N LYS A 103 28.63 2.09 -28.40
CA LYS A 103 29.12 3.47 -28.35
C LYS A 103 27.99 4.41 -28.77
N LEU A 104 27.98 5.62 -28.21
CA LEU A 104 27.04 6.67 -28.62
C LEU A 104 27.66 7.51 -29.74
N LYS A 105 26.81 8.00 -30.64
CA LYS A 105 27.14 8.99 -31.66
C LYS A 105 26.28 10.23 -31.42
N LEU A 106 26.85 11.26 -30.79
CA LEU A 106 26.09 12.40 -30.30
C LEU A 106 26.44 13.67 -31.10
N PRO A 107 25.45 14.41 -31.63
CA PRO A 107 25.67 15.80 -32.00
C PRO A 107 25.92 16.62 -30.73
N THR A 108 26.94 17.47 -30.79
CA THR A 108 27.30 18.43 -29.73
C THR A 108 27.66 19.78 -30.35
N SER A 109 27.82 20.81 -29.52
CA SER A 109 28.31 22.12 -29.94
C SER A 109 29.70 22.07 -30.60
N GLU A 110 30.50 21.03 -30.32
CA GLU A 110 31.83 20.78 -30.91
C GLU A 110 31.78 19.82 -32.11
N GLY A 111 30.58 19.54 -32.64
CA GLY A 111 30.34 18.63 -33.75
C GLY A 111 29.93 17.22 -33.30
N GLN A 112 30.01 16.27 -34.23
CA GLN A 112 29.66 14.87 -33.96
C GLN A 112 30.78 14.17 -33.19
N VAL A 113 30.45 13.60 -32.03
CA VAL A 113 31.39 12.84 -31.20
C VAL A 113 30.94 11.39 -31.06
N THR A 114 31.91 10.47 -30.98
CA THR A 114 31.66 9.07 -30.64
C THR A 114 32.16 8.79 -29.22
N VAL A 115 31.24 8.44 -28.32
CA VAL A 115 31.52 8.25 -26.89
C VAL A 115 31.58 6.74 -26.58
N PRO A 116 32.63 6.23 -25.90
CA PRO A 116 33.72 6.97 -25.24
C PRO A 116 34.84 7.41 -26.19
N GLN A 117 35.36 8.63 -25.99
CA GLN A 117 36.48 9.23 -26.72
C GLN A 117 37.86 8.80 -26.21
N LEU A 118 37.99 8.42 -24.92
CA LEU A 118 39.25 8.01 -24.30
C LEU A 118 39.51 6.49 -24.37
N GLY A 119 38.67 5.75 -25.10
CA GLY A 119 38.71 4.29 -25.27
C GLY A 119 37.66 3.57 -24.42
N GLY A 120 37.42 2.29 -24.71
CA GLY A 120 36.37 1.48 -24.05
C GLY A 120 35.05 1.39 -24.84
N GLN A 121 34.06 0.78 -24.20
CA GLN A 121 32.68 0.64 -24.69
C GLN A 121 31.72 0.92 -23.53
N LEU A 122 30.57 1.52 -23.83
CA LEU A 122 29.47 1.64 -22.88
C LEU A 122 28.74 0.30 -22.77
N THR A 123 27.96 0.13 -21.71
CA THR A 123 27.19 -1.08 -21.44
C THR A 123 25.76 -0.73 -21.09
N LEU A 124 24.80 -1.53 -21.59
CA LEU A 124 23.42 -1.51 -21.14
C LEU A 124 23.07 -2.92 -20.63
N HIS A 125 22.77 -3.03 -19.33
CA HIS A 125 22.35 -4.29 -18.74
C HIS A 125 20.89 -4.64 -19.09
N GLY A 126 20.51 -5.88 -18.79
CA GLY A 126 19.17 -6.39 -19.06
C GLY A 126 18.08 -5.60 -18.34
N HIS A 127 16.98 -5.31 -19.05
CA HIS A 127 15.86 -4.50 -18.52
C HIS A 127 16.25 -3.11 -17.99
N ASP A 128 17.38 -2.57 -18.45
CA ASP A 128 17.79 -1.20 -18.16
C ASP A 128 17.47 -0.25 -19.33
N SER A 129 17.37 1.04 -19.00
CA SER A 129 17.21 2.16 -19.93
C SER A 129 17.96 3.35 -19.36
N LYS A 130 18.59 4.15 -20.21
CA LYS A 130 19.40 5.31 -19.77
C LYS A 130 19.03 6.58 -20.50
N VAL A 131 19.15 7.71 -19.80
CA VAL A 131 19.06 9.04 -20.44
C VAL A 131 20.47 9.64 -20.54
N HIS A 132 21.04 9.59 -21.74
CA HIS A 132 22.30 10.29 -22.03
C HIS A 132 22.02 11.74 -22.41
N VAL A 133 22.99 12.62 -22.24
CA VAL A 133 22.83 14.04 -22.53
C VAL A 133 23.98 14.61 -23.36
N SER A 134 23.67 15.63 -24.17
CA SER A 134 24.67 16.52 -24.79
C SER A 134 24.32 17.98 -24.57
N ASP A 135 25.36 18.82 -24.48
CA ASP A 135 25.25 20.26 -24.21
C ASP A 135 24.35 20.59 -23.02
N TYR A 136 24.45 19.74 -21.98
CA TYR A 136 23.65 19.82 -20.78
C TYR A 136 24.16 20.93 -19.87
N LYS A 137 23.30 21.90 -19.58
CA LYS A 137 23.67 23.05 -18.75
C LYS A 137 23.61 22.66 -17.27
N VAL A 138 24.72 22.88 -16.57
CA VAL A 138 24.87 22.69 -15.12
C VAL A 138 25.31 24.02 -14.53
N GLY A 139 24.36 24.81 -14.04
CA GLY A 139 24.60 26.19 -13.64
C GLY A 139 25.24 26.99 -14.78
N GLY A 140 26.42 27.56 -14.51
CA GLY A 140 27.23 28.27 -15.52
C GLY A 140 28.10 27.38 -16.42
N HIS A 141 28.02 26.05 -16.28
CA HIS A 141 28.89 25.10 -16.97
C HIS A 141 28.17 24.33 -18.08
N ASN A 142 28.91 23.96 -19.14
CA ASN A 142 28.40 23.11 -20.22
C ASN A 142 29.01 21.71 -20.10
N VAL A 143 28.18 20.73 -19.74
CA VAL A 143 28.52 19.32 -19.90
C VAL A 143 28.30 18.97 -21.37
N LEU A 144 29.38 18.96 -22.15
CA LEU A 144 29.37 18.73 -23.59
C LEU A 144 28.68 17.40 -23.93
N TYR A 145 28.96 16.36 -23.15
CA TYR A 145 28.17 15.13 -23.11
C TYR A 145 28.39 14.39 -21.80
N SER A 146 27.43 13.55 -21.44
CA SER A 146 27.58 12.53 -20.40
C SER A 146 26.88 11.24 -20.85
N SER A 147 27.61 10.13 -20.78
CA SER A 147 26.99 8.79 -20.87
C SER A 147 26.55 8.25 -19.51
N ALA A 148 26.97 8.87 -18.41
CA ALA A 148 26.44 8.60 -17.07
C ALA A 148 25.17 9.42 -16.86
N GLU A 149 24.22 8.86 -16.13
CA GLU A 149 22.94 9.50 -15.87
C GLU A 149 23.12 10.60 -14.82
N VAL A 150 22.46 11.73 -15.01
CA VAL A 150 22.49 12.84 -14.06
C VAL A 150 21.47 12.55 -12.96
N PHE A 151 21.91 12.50 -11.70
CA PHE A 151 20.99 12.46 -10.56
C PHE A 151 20.48 13.86 -10.23
N THR A 152 21.40 14.81 -10.01
CA THR A 152 21.09 16.21 -9.71
C THR A 152 22.30 17.10 -9.97
N TRP A 153 22.11 18.41 -9.97
CA TRP A 153 23.19 19.39 -9.88
C TRP A 153 22.70 20.67 -9.21
N GLU A 154 23.60 21.38 -8.54
CA GLU A 154 23.31 22.64 -7.84
C GLU A 154 24.51 23.59 -7.84
N SER A 155 24.25 24.88 -7.61
CA SER A 155 25.27 25.92 -7.48
C SER A 155 25.21 26.59 -6.11
N TYR A 156 26.36 26.64 -5.42
CA TYR A 156 26.55 27.22 -4.10
C TYR A 156 27.65 28.28 -4.17
N GLY A 157 27.26 29.53 -4.42
CA GLY A 157 28.22 30.61 -4.64
C GLY A 157 29.05 30.39 -5.92
N ASP A 158 30.38 30.30 -5.77
CA ASP A 158 31.33 30.06 -6.87
C ASP A 158 31.55 28.57 -7.19
N GLN A 159 31.00 27.67 -6.37
CA GLN A 159 31.09 26.23 -6.56
C GLN A 159 29.81 25.68 -7.16
N SER A 160 29.95 24.72 -8.09
CA SER A 160 28.82 23.93 -8.56
C SER A 160 29.10 22.45 -8.32
N VAL A 161 28.06 21.70 -7.99
CA VAL A 161 28.10 20.26 -7.75
C VAL A 161 27.26 19.57 -8.82
N LEU A 162 27.81 18.54 -9.45
CA LEU A 162 27.09 17.64 -10.35
C LEU A 162 27.20 16.22 -9.80
N VAL A 163 26.08 15.55 -9.61
CA VAL A 163 26.03 14.14 -9.19
C VAL A 163 25.59 13.29 -10.39
N VAL A 164 26.44 12.36 -10.81
CA VAL A 164 26.16 11.40 -11.87
C VAL A 164 26.28 9.97 -11.36
N TYR A 165 25.55 9.06 -11.98
CA TYR A 165 25.57 7.64 -11.63
C TYR A 165 25.55 6.72 -12.85
N GLY A 166 25.95 5.48 -12.63
CA GLY A 166 25.82 4.37 -13.58
C GLY A 166 25.55 3.06 -12.87
N GLY A 167 25.21 2.00 -13.61
CA GLY A 167 25.13 0.64 -13.07
C GLY A 167 26.52 0.11 -12.69
N GLU A 168 26.57 -0.82 -11.74
CA GLU A 168 27.84 -1.45 -11.34
C GLU A 168 28.53 -2.13 -12.54
N GLY A 169 29.83 -1.89 -12.70
CA GLY A 169 30.63 -2.48 -13.78
C GLY A 169 30.48 -1.78 -15.14
N GLU A 170 29.51 -0.86 -15.29
CA GLU A 170 29.34 -0.07 -16.50
C GLU A 170 30.50 0.89 -16.70
N HIS A 171 30.89 1.11 -17.96
CA HIS A 171 31.91 2.08 -18.31
C HIS A 171 31.26 3.36 -18.83
N HIS A 172 31.67 4.52 -18.29
CA HIS A 172 31.10 5.81 -18.63
C HIS A 172 32.17 6.86 -18.97
N GLU A 173 31.72 7.89 -19.67
CA GLU A 173 32.52 9.06 -19.97
C GLU A 173 31.67 10.34 -19.94
N LEU A 174 32.24 11.39 -19.37
CA LEU A 174 31.65 12.73 -19.27
C LEU A 174 32.68 13.76 -19.71
N ALA A 175 32.27 14.77 -20.48
CA ALA A 175 33.13 15.88 -20.87
C ALA A 175 32.53 17.23 -20.50
N VAL A 176 33.35 18.12 -19.95
CA VAL A 176 32.96 19.49 -19.58
C VAL A 176 33.73 20.48 -20.44
N SER A 177 33.01 21.31 -21.19
CA SER A 177 33.60 22.36 -22.02
C SER A 177 34.38 23.33 -21.13
N ASN A 178 35.64 23.63 -21.50
CA ASN A 178 36.52 24.50 -20.73
C ASN A 178 36.69 24.11 -19.25
N GLY A 179 36.60 22.81 -18.92
CA GLY A 179 36.68 22.32 -17.53
C GLY A 179 38.01 22.58 -16.81
N GLY A 180 39.08 22.91 -17.52
CA GLY A 180 40.39 23.16 -16.90
C GLY A 180 41.05 21.89 -16.32
N LYS A 181 41.92 22.04 -15.33
CA LYS A 181 42.62 20.91 -14.69
C LYS A 181 41.62 20.10 -13.84
N ALA A 182 41.57 18.79 -14.04
CA ALA A 182 40.83 17.89 -13.14
C ALA A 182 41.72 17.43 -11.99
N THR A 183 41.17 17.45 -10.78
CA THR A 183 41.80 16.97 -9.55
C THR A 183 40.88 15.95 -8.89
N VAL A 184 41.31 14.70 -8.81
CA VAL A 184 40.57 13.65 -8.08
C VAL A 184 40.73 13.92 -6.59
N ARG A 185 39.63 14.26 -5.92
CA ARG A 185 39.57 14.56 -4.48
C ARG A 185 39.34 13.30 -3.64
N GLU A 186 38.59 12.35 -4.18
CA GLU A 186 38.21 11.09 -3.53
C GLU A 186 38.13 9.98 -4.59
N GLY A 187 38.52 8.76 -4.19
CA GLY A 187 38.51 7.57 -5.03
C GLY A 187 39.67 7.52 -6.04
N ASP A 188 39.68 6.45 -6.84
CA ASP A 188 40.68 6.18 -7.89
C ASP A 188 40.01 5.79 -9.21
N GLY A 189 40.78 5.36 -10.23
CA GLY A 189 40.20 4.80 -11.46
C GLY A 189 39.55 5.79 -12.43
N ILE A 190 39.58 7.10 -12.17
CA ILE A 190 39.21 8.12 -13.17
C ILE A 190 40.38 8.38 -14.11
N LYS A 191 40.20 8.09 -15.39
CA LYS A 191 41.09 8.53 -16.46
C LYS A 191 40.69 9.93 -16.92
N VAL A 192 41.61 10.88 -16.81
CA VAL A 192 41.42 12.27 -17.25
C VAL A 192 42.10 12.48 -18.61
N GLY A 193 41.39 13.10 -19.55
CA GLY A 193 41.91 13.52 -20.85
C GLY A 193 41.41 14.91 -21.26
N LYS A 194 41.88 15.39 -22.41
CA LYS A 194 41.43 16.64 -23.01
C LYS A 194 41.13 16.43 -24.50
N LYS A 195 39.97 16.87 -24.96
CA LYS A 195 39.52 16.78 -26.37
C LYS A 195 38.79 18.06 -26.74
N SER A 196 39.19 18.71 -27.83
CA SER A 196 38.55 19.93 -28.35
C SER A 196 38.27 20.98 -27.25
N GLY A 197 39.26 21.25 -26.38
CA GLY A 197 39.12 22.20 -25.27
C GLY A 197 38.35 21.69 -24.04
N ALA A 198 37.55 20.63 -24.16
CA ALA A 198 36.84 20.00 -23.06
C ALA A 198 37.74 19.09 -22.21
N THR A 199 37.48 19.07 -20.90
CA THR A 199 38.09 18.12 -19.96
C THR A 199 37.22 16.88 -19.89
N VAL A 200 37.80 15.71 -20.17
CA VAL A 200 37.09 14.43 -20.31
C VAL A 200 37.44 13.51 -19.15
N LEU A 201 36.42 13.01 -18.45
CA LEU A 201 36.50 12.05 -17.37
C LEU A 201 35.96 10.71 -17.87
N ASN A 202 36.75 9.64 -17.75
CA ASN A 202 36.41 8.29 -18.22
C ASN A 202 36.66 7.30 -17.08
N TRP A 203 35.70 6.41 -16.80
CA TRP A 203 35.81 5.48 -15.67
C TRP A 203 34.98 4.22 -15.87
N GLN A 204 35.26 3.22 -15.04
CA GLN A 204 34.37 2.08 -14.83
C GLN A 204 33.70 2.24 -13.45
N THR A 205 32.38 2.14 -13.43
CA THR A 205 31.55 2.33 -12.24
C THR A 205 31.77 1.18 -11.26
N SER A 206 31.86 1.54 -9.98
CA SER A 206 32.01 0.62 -8.84
C SER A 206 31.28 1.21 -7.64
N SER A 207 31.06 0.42 -6.59
CA SER A 207 30.49 0.87 -5.32
C SER A 207 31.32 1.96 -4.60
N SER A 208 32.61 2.10 -4.91
CA SER A 208 33.41 3.22 -4.42
C SER A 208 33.05 4.55 -5.09
N ARG A 209 32.59 5.51 -4.30
CA ARG A 209 32.39 6.91 -4.70
C ARG A 209 33.68 7.53 -5.21
N ARG A 210 33.56 8.43 -6.20
CA ARG A 210 34.66 9.24 -6.70
C ARG A 210 34.23 10.70 -6.78
N VAL A 211 35.12 11.61 -6.43
CA VAL A 211 34.85 13.06 -6.47
C VAL A 211 35.96 13.74 -7.27
N VAL A 212 35.60 14.47 -8.32
CA VAL A 212 36.54 15.14 -9.21
C VAL A 212 36.24 16.63 -9.25
N GLN A 213 37.17 17.45 -8.80
CA GLN A 213 37.07 18.90 -8.95
C GLN A 213 37.73 19.35 -10.25
N LEU A 214 37.01 20.16 -11.01
CA LEU A 214 37.47 20.77 -12.25
C LEU A 214 37.92 22.22 -11.99
N GLY A 215 38.92 22.67 -12.74
CA GLY A 215 39.49 24.01 -12.63
C GLY A 215 38.52 25.15 -12.99
N CYS A 216 37.37 24.83 -13.58
CA CYS A 216 36.29 25.78 -13.82
C CYS A 216 35.36 26.01 -12.62
N GLY A 217 35.55 25.31 -11.48
CA GLY A 217 34.71 25.45 -10.29
C GLY A 217 33.63 24.35 -10.12
N LEU A 218 33.47 23.48 -11.13
CA LEU A 218 32.55 22.35 -11.06
C LEU A 218 33.18 21.14 -10.33
N THR A 219 32.47 20.57 -9.37
CA THR A 219 32.82 19.30 -8.71
C THR A 219 31.85 18.20 -9.14
N VAL A 220 32.39 17.12 -9.69
CA VAL A 220 31.61 15.97 -10.17
C VAL A 220 31.71 14.81 -9.17
N TYR A 221 30.58 14.43 -8.60
CA TYR A 221 30.40 13.21 -7.80
C TYR A 221 29.97 12.08 -8.72
N VAL A 222 30.74 11.00 -8.71
CA VAL A 222 30.51 9.82 -9.54
C VAL A 222 30.17 8.64 -8.63
N LEU A 223 28.98 8.10 -8.83
CA LEU A 223 28.38 7.05 -8.01
C LEU A 223 28.03 5.83 -8.85
N ASP A 224 27.90 4.67 -8.22
CA ASP A 224 27.04 3.61 -8.74
C ASP A 224 25.57 3.88 -8.36
N ARG A 225 24.65 3.23 -9.07
CA ARG A 225 23.19 3.36 -8.88
C ARG A 225 22.79 3.10 -7.42
N ASN A 226 23.33 2.06 -6.79
CA ASN A 226 22.96 1.69 -5.43
C ASN A 226 23.45 2.71 -4.40
N SER A 227 24.60 3.36 -4.62
CA SER A 227 25.00 4.51 -3.79
C SER A 227 24.09 5.72 -4.03
N ALA A 228 23.76 6.03 -5.30
CA ALA A 228 22.87 7.14 -5.65
C ALA A 228 21.47 7.01 -5.04
N TYR A 229 20.98 5.78 -4.80
CA TYR A 229 19.74 5.54 -4.06
C TYR A 229 19.72 6.15 -2.66
N ASN A 230 20.89 6.37 -2.04
CA ASN A 230 21.01 6.97 -0.70
C ASN A 230 21.25 8.49 -0.73
N TYR A 231 21.10 9.13 -1.90
CA TYR A 231 21.22 10.58 -2.02
C TYR A 231 19.84 11.24 -2.03
N TRP A 232 19.76 12.46 -1.50
CA TRP A 232 18.56 13.26 -1.36
C TRP A 232 18.84 14.69 -1.77
N VAL A 233 17.85 15.34 -2.38
CA VAL A 233 17.88 16.76 -2.72
C VAL A 233 16.66 17.40 -2.11
N LEU A 234 16.86 18.24 -1.12
CA LEU A 234 15.77 18.93 -0.43
C LEU A 234 15.83 20.41 -0.75
N LYS A 235 14.68 21.02 -0.99
CA LYS A 235 14.55 22.48 -1.10
C LYS A 235 14.41 23.07 0.30
N PHE A 236 15.00 24.23 0.54
CA PHE A 236 14.61 25.04 1.69
C PHE A 236 13.24 25.70 1.41
N PRO A 237 12.36 25.80 2.42
CA PRO A 237 11.13 26.57 2.29
C PRO A 237 11.46 28.06 2.15
N ASN A 238 10.58 28.83 1.53
CA ASN A 238 10.63 30.28 1.57
C ASN A 238 10.20 30.82 2.96
N ASP A 239 10.26 32.14 3.15
CA ASP A 239 9.88 32.78 4.43
C ASP A 239 8.43 32.50 4.86
N ASP A 240 7.54 32.14 3.93
CA ASP A 240 6.14 31.76 4.18
C ASP A 240 5.97 30.25 4.46
N GLY A 241 7.06 29.47 4.51
CA GLY A 241 7.03 28.02 4.71
C GLY A 241 6.67 27.22 3.45
N LEU A 242 6.62 27.85 2.27
CA LEU A 242 6.24 27.23 0.99
C LEU A 242 7.47 26.80 0.18
N TYR A 243 7.37 25.66 -0.49
CA TYR A 243 8.42 25.17 -1.37
C TYR A 243 8.25 25.75 -2.78
N PRO A 244 9.25 26.51 -3.30
CA PRO A 244 9.11 27.16 -4.59
C PRO A 244 9.00 26.13 -5.72
N PRO A 245 8.03 26.30 -6.65
CA PRO A 245 7.81 25.36 -7.76
C PRO A 245 8.93 25.42 -8.81
N ASN A 246 9.63 26.55 -8.91
CA ASN A 246 10.69 26.76 -9.89
C ASN A 246 12.00 26.08 -9.51
N LEU A 247 12.83 25.88 -10.53
CA LEU A 247 14.24 25.58 -10.39
C LEU A 247 14.98 26.89 -10.06
N GLY A 248 15.79 26.88 -9.01
CA GLY A 248 16.49 28.07 -8.52
C GLY A 248 16.11 28.54 -7.10
N GLY A 249 15.80 27.62 -6.20
CA GLY A 249 15.80 27.87 -4.74
C GLY A 249 17.05 27.26 -4.11
N SER A 250 17.44 27.72 -2.92
CA SER A 250 18.53 27.10 -2.17
C SER A 250 18.13 25.68 -1.78
N THR A 251 18.87 24.70 -2.26
CA THR A 251 18.70 23.28 -1.95
C THR A 251 19.84 22.79 -1.08
N VAL A 252 19.67 21.59 -0.55
CA VAL A 252 20.73 20.83 0.11
C VAL A 252 20.83 19.46 -0.54
N ILE A 253 22.06 19.06 -0.86
CA ILE A 253 22.35 17.69 -1.33
C ILE A 253 22.87 16.90 -0.14
N ILE A 254 22.18 15.81 0.19
CA ILE A 254 22.47 14.97 1.34
C ILE A 254 22.75 13.55 0.87
N ALA A 255 23.82 12.93 1.36
CA ALA A 255 24.05 11.49 1.24
C ALA A 255 23.81 10.80 2.59
N GLY A 256 23.13 9.65 2.57
CA GLY A 256 22.77 8.88 3.76
C GLY A 256 21.31 9.02 4.18
N GLY A 257 20.95 8.31 5.25
CA GLY A 257 19.58 8.24 5.77
C GLY A 257 18.68 7.28 4.99
N TYR A 258 17.61 6.81 5.64
CA TYR A 258 16.58 5.98 5.01
C TYR A 258 15.60 6.83 4.19
N LEU A 259 15.24 8.01 4.73
CA LEU A 259 14.42 9.01 4.07
C LEU A 259 14.77 10.39 4.63
N MET A 260 15.10 11.36 3.78
CA MET A 260 15.26 12.75 4.22
C MET A 260 14.01 13.53 3.81
N ARG A 261 13.37 14.20 4.78
CA ARG A 261 12.06 14.84 4.61
C ARG A 261 12.21 16.32 4.31
N ASN A 262 12.84 17.05 5.23
CA ASN A 262 12.91 18.50 5.20
C ASN A 262 14.30 18.98 5.63
N ALA A 263 14.68 20.14 5.14
CA ALA A 263 15.83 20.88 5.63
C ALA A 263 15.47 22.36 5.75
N THR A 264 16.04 23.04 6.75
CA THR A 264 15.90 24.48 6.94
C THR A 264 17.21 25.08 7.40
N VAL A 265 17.50 26.31 6.97
CA VAL A 265 18.65 27.08 7.41
C VAL A 265 18.18 28.32 8.15
N ALA A 266 18.77 28.59 9.31
CA ALA A 266 18.53 29.79 10.09
C ALA A 266 19.86 30.32 10.64
N GLY A 267 20.39 31.40 10.05
CA GLY A 267 21.71 31.92 10.39
C GLY A 267 22.81 30.86 10.18
N SER A 268 23.60 30.58 11.21
CA SER A 268 24.65 29.55 11.26
C SER A 268 24.12 28.15 11.65
N SER A 269 22.80 27.91 11.60
CA SER A 269 22.17 26.62 11.90
C SER A 269 21.62 25.92 10.65
N LEU A 270 21.82 24.61 10.58
CA LEU A 270 21.15 23.71 9.63
C LEU A 270 20.32 22.69 10.42
N ASP A 271 19.04 22.64 10.12
CA ASP A 271 18.10 21.71 10.73
C ASP A 271 17.63 20.70 9.68
N LEU A 272 17.85 19.42 9.95
CA LEU A 272 17.46 18.29 9.10
C LEU A 272 16.38 17.47 9.78
N VAL A 273 15.34 17.12 9.03
CA VAL A 273 14.31 16.17 9.45
C VAL A 273 14.38 14.96 8.52
N GLY A 274 14.60 13.79 9.09
CA GLY A 274 14.75 12.56 8.35
C GLY A 274 14.55 11.32 9.20
N ASP A 275 14.57 10.19 8.53
CA ASP A 275 14.23 8.89 9.06
C ASP A 275 15.39 7.93 8.82
N PHE A 276 15.59 7.03 9.77
CA PHE A 276 16.73 6.13 9.83
C PHE A 276 16.24 4.73 10.22
N ASN A 277 16.60 3.72 9.43
CA ASN A 277 16.31 2.31 9.70
C ASN A 277 17.57 1.49 10.09
N ALA A 278 18.70 2.18 10.21
CA ALA A 278 20.01 1.66 10.62
C ALA A 278 20.90 2.83 11.06
N THR A 279 22.00 2.53 11.75
CA THR A 279 23.01 3.54 12.07
C THR A 279 23.58 4.06 10.77
N ALA A 280 23.57 5.38 10.59
CA ALA A 280 23.95 6.00 9.33
C ALA A 280 24.86 7.21 9.55
N THR A 281 25.73 7.44 8.58
CA THR A 281 26.41 8.73 8.42
C THR A 281 25.60 9.57 7.44
N ILE A 282 25.34 10.81 7.81
CA ILE A 282 24.79 11.84 6.94
C ILE A 282 25.95 12.72 6.46
N GLU A 283 26.04 12.95 5.15
CA GLU A 283 26.93 13.93 4.55
C GLU A 283 26.11 15.01 3.84
N VAL A 284 26.28 16.27 4.24
CA VAL A 284 25.76 17.43 3.52
C VAL A 284 26.83 17.89 2.53
N ILE A 285 26.58 17.61 1.26
CA ILE A 285 27.54 17.85 0.17
C ILE A 285 27.55 19.31 -0.25
N GLY A 286 26.42 20.00 -0.11
CA GLY A 286 26.29 21.42 -0.39
C GLY A 286 24.93 21.92 0.10
N GLY A 287 24.85 23.24 0.34
CA GLY A 287 23.65 23.91 0.88
C GLY A 287 23.73 24.27 2.36
N ALA A 288 24.74 23.77 3.08
CA ALA A 288 25.02 24.23 4.45
C ALA A 288 25.60 25.66 4.47
N PRO A 289 25.27 26.49 5.49
CA PRO A 289 25.98 27.75 5.75
C PRO A 289 27.51 27.56 5.80
N SER A 290 28.26 28.50 5.22
CA SER A 290 29.73 28.44 5.22
C SER A 290 30.35 28.59 6.62
N ASP A 291 29.61 29.24 7.52
CA ASP A 291 29.92 29.47 8.93
C ASP A 291 29.02 28.62 9.84
N LEU A 292 28.65 27.41 9.41
CA LEU A 292 27.80 26.51 10.19
C LEU A 292 28.40 26.27 11.59
N GLU A 293 27.61 26.60 12.62
CA GLU A 293 27.94 26.42 14.04
C GLU A 293 27.06 25.35 14.70
N THR A 294 25.86 25.10 14.17
CA THR A 294 24.89 24.17 14.75
C THR A 294 24.26 23.28 13.67
N LEU A 295 24.32 21.97 13.86
CA LEU A 295 23.56 21.00 13.08
C LEU A 295 22.53 20.35 13.99
N ASN A 296 21.26 20.42 13.63
CA ASN A 296 20.21 19.67 14.30
C ASN A 296 19.68 18.57 13.38
N ILE A 297 19.53 17.36 13.91
CA ILE A 297 18.87 16.25 13.23
C ILE A 297 17.69 15.82 14.09
N ASN A 298 16.48 15.86 13.52
CA ASN A 298 15.22 15.53 14.21
C ASN A 298 15.05 16.34 15.52
N GLY A 299 15.38 17.63 15.48
CA GLY A 299 15.29 18.55 16.62
C GLY A 299 16.38 18.37 17.69
N LYS A 300 17.37 17.49 17.47
CA LYS A 300 18.49 17.27 18.40
C LYS A 300 19.79 17.85 17.84
N SER A 301 20.48 18.67 18.64
CA SER A 301 21.84 19.13 18.32
C SER A 301 22.76 17.93 18.17
N THR A 302 23.42 17.85 17.01
CA THR A 302 24.25 16.72 16.61
C THR A 302 25.67 17.20 16.36
N GLU A 303 26.65 16.46 16.90
CA GLU A 303 28.06 16.73 16.60
C GLU A 303 28.33 16.45 15.12
N PHE A 304 29.14 17.30 14.50
CA PHE A 304 29.48 17.21 13.09
C PHE A 304 30.95 17.55 12.86
N ASP A 305 31.48 17.03 11.76
CA ASP A 305 32.80 17.37 11.24
C ASP A 305 32.65 18.13 9.92
N HIS A 306 33.61 19.02 9.64
CA HIS A 306 33.76 19.68 8.35
C HIS A 306 35.04 19.18 7.68
N ASP A 307 34.91 18.71 6.44
CA ASP A 307 36.08 18.45 5.63
C ASP A 307 36.66 19.74 5.02
N LYS A 308 37.86 19.65 4.46
CA LYS A 308 38.55 20.78 3.80
C LYS A 308 37.84 21.31 2.55
N TYR A 309 36.77 20.65 2.10
CA TYR A 309 35.98 21.02 0.93
C TYR A 309 34.58 21.54 1.30
N GLY A 310 34.26 21.63 2.60
CA GLY A 310 32.97 22.14 3.10
C GLY A 310 31.88 21.08 3.20
N VAL A 311 32.20 19.79 3.04
CA VAL A 311 31.24 18.71 3.31
C VAL A 311 31.09 18.57 4.81
N VAL A 312 29.84 18.62 5.28
CA VAL A 312 29.48 18.43 6.69
C VAL A 312 29.10 16.97 6.90
N SER A 313 29.70 16.28 7.87
CA SER A 313 29.36 14.89 8.18
C SER A 313 28.95 14.72 9.63
N ALA A 314 27.89 13.95 9.87
CA ALA A 314 27.39 13.62 11.20
C ALA A 314 26.93 12.15 11.26
N SER A 315 26.97 11.54 12.44
CA SER A 315 26.51 10.17 12.65
C SER A 315 25.20 10.14 13.44
N VAL A 316 24.27 9.29 13.00
CA VAL A 316 23.01 9.04 13.69
C VAL A 316 22.98 7.58 14.13
N ALA A 317 22.99 7.37 15.44
CA ALA A 317 22.89 6.05 16.03
C ALA A 317 21.46 5.48 15.90
N PHE A 318 21.36 4.18 15.63
CA PHE A 318 20.09 3.47 15.56
C PHE A 318 20.11 2.29 16.54
N SER A 319 19.27 2.37 17.57
CA SER A 319 19.18 1.37 18.63
C SER A 319 17.72 1.25 19.08
N PRO A 320 16.87 0.52 18.33
CA PRO A 320 15.47 0.32 18.69
C PRO A 320 15.36 -0.56 19.94
N ASP A 321 14.52 -0.15 20.88
CA ASP A 321 14.01 -0.98 21.97
C ASP A 321 12.49 -1.05 21.81
N ILE A 322 12.03 -2.02 21.02
CA ILE A 322 10.65 -2.13 20.57
C ILE A 322 10.16 -3.55 20.86
N SER A 323 9.10 -3.66 21.65
CA SER A 323 8.40 -4.91 21.93
C SER A 323 6.90 -4.70 21.80
N VAL A 324 6.20 -5.75 21.38
CA VAL A 324 4.74 -5.75 21.29
C VAL A 324 4.16 -6.94 22.07
N PRO A 325 2.97 -6.81 22.67
CA PRO A 325 2.35 -7.90 23.41
C PRO A 325 2.01 -9.11 22.54
N SER A 326 1.95 -10.29 23.15
CA SER A 326 1.41 -11.49 22.50
C SER A 326 -0.10 -11.54 22.63
N PHE A 327 -0.81 -11.92 21.57
CA PHE A 327 -2.26 -12.14 21.66
C PHE A 327 -2.66 -13.33 22.53
N SER A 328 -1.75 -14.28 22.73
CA SER A 328 -1.99 -15.42 23.63
C SER A 328 -2.05 -15.04 25.11
N SER A 329 -1.56 -13.85 25.48
CA SER A 329 -1.60 -13.35 26.86
C SER A 329 -2.74 -12.37 27.15
N LEU A 330 -3.58 -12.05 26.15
CA LEU A 330 -4.71 -11.15 26.36
C LEU A 330 -5.87 -11.87 27.05
N ASP A 331 -6.65 -11.14 27.85
CA ASP A 331 -7.90 -11.61 28.44
C ASP A 331 -9.03 -11.54 27.40
N TRP A 332 -9.06 -12.54 26.51
CA TRP A 332 -10.08 -12.61 25.48
C TRP A 332 -11.46 -12.87 26.06
N LYS A 333 -12.42 -12.12 25.55
CA LYS A 333 -13.84 -12.23 25.84
C LYS A 333 -14.58 -12.71 24.61
N TYR A 334 -15.67 -13.45 24.83
CA TYR A 334 -16.46 -14.09 23.79
C TYR A 334 -17.94 -13.78 23.98
N ILE A 335 -18.61 -13.50 22.87
CA ILE A 335 -20.07 -13.48 22.78
C ILE A 335 -20.52 -14.12 21.46
N ASP A 336 -21.66 -14.80 21.49
CA ASP A 336 -22.30 -15.32 20.29
C ASP A 336 -22.90 -14.17 19.46
N SER A 337 -22.50 -14.08 18.19
CA SER A 337 -22.95 -13.06 17.25
C SER A 337 -23.87 -13.63 16.16
N LEU A 338 -24.48 -14.79 16.42
CA LEU A 338 -25.62 -15.30 15.67
C LEU A 338 -26.79 -15.71 16.61
N PRO A 339 -27.26 -14.84 17.53
CA PRO A 339 -28.40 -15.17 18.39
C PRO A 339 -29.69 -15.46 17.60
N GLU A 340 -29.75 -15.07 16.31
CA GLU A 340 -30.88 -15.30 15.40
C GLU A 340 -31.28 -16.78 15.31
N VAL A 341 -30.34 -17.72 15.46
CA VAL A 341 -30.64 -19.16 15.37
C VAL A 341 -31.09 -19.76 16.70
N LYS A 342 -31.12 -18.97 17.79
CA LYS A 342 -31.57 -19.47 19.09
C LYS A 342 -33.09 -19.47 19.20
N SER A 343 -33.62 -20.48 19.91
CA SER A 343 -35.02 -20.51 20.28
C SER A 343 -35.39 -19.25 21.10
N GLY A 344 -36.44 -18.56 20.69
CA GLY A 344 -36.92 -17.35 21.37
C GLY A 344 -36.30 -16.04 20.88
N TYR A 345 -35.41 -16.05 19.87
CA TYR A 345 -34.98 -14.81 19.22
C TYR A 345 -36.18 -14.07 18.62
N ASP A 346 -36.37 -12.81 19.04
CA ASP A 346 -37.43 -11.95 18.53
C ASP A 346 -36.89 -11.04 17.43
N ASP A 347 -37.35 -11.26 16.20
CA ASP A 347 -37.03 -10.40 15.06
C ASP A 347 -38.12 -9.36 14.77
N SER A 348 -39.04 -9.08 15.71
CA SER A 348 -40.17 -8.15 15.52
C SER A 348 -39.76 -6.78 15.01
N GLN A 349 -38.55 -6.33 15.37
CA GLN A 349 -37.98 -5.04 14.98
C GLN A 349 -37.22 -5.07 13.64
N TRP A 350 -36.97 -6.25 13.05
CA TRP A 350 -36.30 -6.33 11.76
C TRP A 350 -37.21 -5.82 10.63
N PRO A 351 -36.63 -5.13 9.63
CA PRO A 351 -37.35 -4.76 8.41
C PRO A 351 -38.01 -5.96 7.72
N ALA A 352 -39.28 -5.82 7.36
CA ALA A 352 -39.97 -6.79 6.54
C ALA A 352 -39.45 -6.73 5.09
N ALA A 353 -39.10 -7.87 4.51
CA ALA A 353 -38.71 -7.96 3.11
C ALA A 353 -39.95 -8.11 2.22
N ASP A 354 -40.80 -7.08 2.20
CA ASP A 354 -42.16 -7.11 1.64
C ASP A 354 -42.34 -6.36 0.31
N LEU A 355 -41.26 -5.76 -0.23
CA LEU A 355 -41.28 -5.04 -1.50
C LEU A 355 -41.61 -6.00 -2.65
N LYS A 356 -42.79 -5.82 -3.26
CA LYS A 356 -43.27 -6.71 -4.34
C LYS A 356 -42.50 -6.58 -5.65
N LYS A 357 -41.73 -5.51 -5.81
CA LYS A 357 -40.98 -5.20 -7.02
C LYS A 357 -39.63 -4.56 -6.65
N THR A 358 -38.56 -5.03 -7.27
CA THR A 358 -37.26 -4.34 -7.29
C THR A 358 -37.19 -3.26 -8.38
N ASN A 359 -36.47 -2.18 -8.09
CA ASN A 359 -36.09 -1.17 -9.09
C ASN A 359 -34.78 -1.51 -9.81
N ASN A 360 -34.14 -2.63 -9.45
CA ASN A 360 -32.94 -3.11 -10.10
C ASN A 360 -33.27 -3.68 -11.48
N ASP A 361 -32.85 -2.98 -12.53
CA ASP A 361 -33.09 -3.31 -13.93
C ASP A 361 -32.13 -4.37 -14.50
N LEU A 362 -31.12 -4.79 -13.74
CA LEU A 362 -30.23 -5.89 -14.14
C LEU A 362 -30.79 -7.27 -13.83
N VAL A 363 -31.77 -7.37 -12.94
CA VAL A 363 -32.28 -8.67 -12.49
C VAL A 363 -33.76 -8.82 -12.71
N VAL A 364 -34.13 -9.99 -13.23
CA VAL A 364 -35.53 -10.41 -13.25
C VAL A 364 -35.85 -10.98 -11.88
N GLN A 365 -36.78 -10.36 -11.16
CA GLN A 365 -37.20 -10.84 -9.85
C GLN A 365 -37.84 -12.24 -9.96
N ARG A 366 -37.28 -13.21 -9.23
CA ARG A 366 -37.70 -14.62 -9.23
C ARG A 366 -38.35 -15.05 -7.91
N THR A 367 -38.56 -14.12 -6.99
CA THR A 367 -39.17 -14.31 -5.66
C THR A 367 -40.43 -13.45 -5.51
N PRO A 368 -41.39 -13.79 -4.62
CA PRO A 368 -42.61 -13.01 -4.43
C PRO A 368 -42.38 -11.57 -3.96
N THR A 369 -41.26 -11.32 -3.26
CA THR A 369 -40.78 -10.00 -2.82
C THR A 369 -39.28 -9.90 -3.09
N SER A 370 -38.73 -8.69 -3.14
CA SER A 370 -37.29 -8.47 -3.26
C SER A 370 -36.59 -8.97 -2.00
N LEU A 371 -35.51 -9.72 -2.19
CA LEU A 371 -34.58 -10.15 -1.15
C LEU A 371 -33.15 -9.62 -1.45
N LEU A 372 -33.10 -8.43 -2.06
CA LEU A 372 -31.87 -7.73 -2.41
C LEU A 372 -31.57 -6.68 -1.35
N GLY A 373 -30.40 -6.75 -0.69
CA GLY A 373 -30.06 -5.86 0.43
C GLY A 373 -30.24 -4.38 0.09
N SER A 374 -29.75 -3.95 -1.09
CA SER A 374 -29.83 -2.56 -1.53
C SER A 374 -31.24 -2.03 -1.76
N ASP A 375 -32.24 -2.88 -1.99
CA ASP A 375 -33.64 -2.41 -2.09
C ASP A 375 -34.17 -1.94 -0.72
N TYR A 376 -33.50 -2.32 0.37
CA TYR A 376 -33.83 -1.96 1.77
C TYR A 376 -32.78 -1.05 2.42
N GLY A 377 -31.88 -0.45 1.63
CA GLY A 377 -30.86 0.47 2.13
C GLY A 377 -29.63 -0.20 2.74
N PHE A 378 -29.43 -1.51 2.53
CA PHE A 378 -28.27 -2.24 3.03
C PHE A 378 -27.25 -2.46 1.91
N HIS A 379 -26.09 -1.80 2.03
CA HIS A 379 -25.11 -1.73 0.95
C HIS A 379 -23.71 -2.24 1.32
N THR A 380 -23.51 -2.70 2.55
CA THR A 380 -22.19 -3.05 3.08
C THR A 380 -22.23 -4.24 4.02
N GLY A 381 -21.09 -4.94 4.11
CA GLY A 381 -20.87 -6.02 5.06
C GLY A 381 -21.88 -7.18 4.95
N THR A 382 -21.96 -7.99 5.99
CA THR A 382 -22.82 -9.19 6.00
C THR A 382 -24.31 -8.84 6.01
N LEU A 383 -25.11 -9.56 5.24
CA LEU A 383 -26.58 -9.50 5.24
C LEU A 383 -27.16 -10.74 5.93
N LEU A 384 -28.29 -10.57 6.62
CA LEU A 384 -29.06 -11.68 7.19
C LEU A 384 -30.50 -11.63 6.73
N PHE A 385 -31.07 -12.81 6.47
CA PHE A 385 -32.46 -12.99 6.07
C PHE A 385 -33.14 -14.02 6.96
N ARG A 386 -34.40 -13.77 7.32
CA ARG A 386 -35.22 -14.70 8.12
C ARG A 386 -36.54 -15.00 7.43
N GLY A 387 -36.70 -16.23 6.97
CA GLY A 387 -37.88 -16.71 6.25
C GLY A 387 -38.81 -17.52 7.16
N HIS A 388 -39.94 -16.94 7.53
CA HIS A 388 -40.96 -17.55 8.40
C HIS A 388 -41.96 -18.34 7.58
N PHE A 389 -42.26 -19.57 7.98
CA PHE A 389 -43.27 -20.40 7.35
C PHE A 389 -43.89 -21.39 8.34
N LYS A 390 -45.10 -21.85 8.01
CA LYS A 390 -45.80 -22.87 8.77
C LYS A 390 -45.63 -24.23 8.10
N SER A 391 -45.03 -25.22 8.78
CA SER A 391 -44.81 -26.54 8.18
C SER A 391 -46.11 -27.22 7.78
N THR A 392 -46.08 -27.86 6.62
CA THR A 392 -47.09 -28.79 6.11
C THR A 392 -46.79 -30.23 6.53
N GLY A 393 -45.56 -30.52 6.95
CA GLY A 393 -45.01 -31.86 7.20
C GLY A 393 -44.54 -32.57 5.92
N GLY A 394 -44.61 -31.90 4.78
CA GLY A 394 -44.19 -32.41 3.46
C GLY A 394 -42.86 -31.86 2.97
N GLU A 395 -42.20 -30.99 3.75
CA GLU A 395 -40.91 -30.39 3.39
C GLU A 395 -39.81 -31.46 3.35
N LYS A 396 -38.98 -31.45 2.29
CA LYS A 396 -37.86 -32.38 2.11
C LYS A 396 -36.54 -31.71 1.81
N THR A 397 -36.61 -30.61 1.07
CA THR A 397 -35.46 -29.85 0.59
C THR A 397 -35.75 -28.35 0.60
N PHE A 398 -34.70 -27.58 0.86
CA PHE A 398 -34.63 -26.15 0.66
C PHE A 398 -33.50 -25.85 -0.33
N SER A 399 -33.81 -25.29 -1.51
CA SER A 399 -32.79 -24.81 -2.44
C SER A 399 -32.68 -23.30 -2.40
N LEU A 400 -31.46 -22.80 -2.57
CA LEU A 400 -31.12 -21.40 -2.36
C LEU A 400 -30.06 -20.97 -3.37
N GLU A 401 -30.30 -19.82 -4.02
CA GLU A 401 -29.36 -19.09 -4.86
C GLU A 401 -29.04 -17.75 -4.17
N THR A 402 -27.78 -17.55 -3.80
CA THR A 402 -27.28 -16.32 -3.15
C THR A 402 -26.25 -15.63 -4.02
N GLN A 403 -26.10 -14.32 -3.85
CA GLN A 403 -25.09 -13.51 -4.51
C GLN A 403 -24.48 -12.53 -3.50
N GLY A 404 -23.15 -12.47 -3.42
CA GLY A 404 -22.42 -11.59 -2.49
C GLY A 404 -21.23 -10.85 -3.12
N GLY A 405 -21.01 -11.02 -4.43
CA GLY A 405 -19.78 -10.62 -5.10
C GLY A 405 -18.70 -11.72 -5.00
N SER A 406 -17.64 -11.59 -5.79
CA SER A 406 -16.52 -12.56 -5.81
C SER A 406 -16.05 -12.93 -4.41
N ALA A 407 -15.75 -14.21 -4.17
CA ALA A 407 -15.27 -14.76 -2.88
C ALA A 407 -16.23 -14.68 -1.67
N PHE A 408 -17.51 -14.37 -1.87
CA PHE A 408 -18.48 -14.40 -0.76
C PHE A 408 -18.78 -15.81 -0.24
N GLY A 409 -19.27 -15.89 1.00
CA GLY A 409 -19.82 -17.10 1.61
C GLY A 409 -21.28 -16.93 2.01
N SER A 410 -22.01 -18.03 2.19
CA SER A 410 -23.35 -18.01 2.81
C SER A 410 -23.61 -19.26 3.65
N SER A 411 -24.41 -19.14 4.70
CA SER A 411 -24.75 -20.23 5.61
C SER A 411 -26.24 -20.23 5.94
N VAL A 412 -26.81 -21.41 6.15
CA VAL A 412 -28.24 -21.59 6.36
C VAL A 412 -28.53 -22.44 7.60
N TRP A 413 -29.48 -21.97 8.40
CA TRP A 413 -30.09 -22.70 9.50
C TRP A 413 -31.60 -22.78 9.32
N ILE A 414 -32.20 -23.83 9.86
CA ILE A 414 -33.63 -23.86 10.16
C ILE A 414 -33.79 -23.96 11.68
N ASP A 415 -34.44 -22.97 12.28
CA ASP A 415 -34.43 -22.73 13.71
C ASP A 415 -32.97 -22.72 14.24
N ASP A 416 -32.60 -23.68 15.08
CA ASP A 416 -31.25 -23.88 15.63
C ASP A 416 -30.41 -24.91 14.86
N THR A 417 -30.98 -25.55 13.84
CA THR A 417 -30.34 -26.65 13.10
C THR A 417 -29.59 -26.13 11.88
N PHE A 418 -28.27 -26.29 11.88
CA PHE A 418 -27.42 -25.96 10.74
C PHE A 418 -27.71 -26.89 9.55
N LEU A 419 -27.96 -26.28 8.38
CA LEU A 419 -28.23 -27.02 7.14
C LEU A 419 -26.99 -27.15 6.25
N GLY A 420 -26.11 -26.16 6.27
CA GLY A 420 -24.89 -26.13 5.46
C GLY A 420 -24.53 -24.72 4.97
N SER A 421 -23.42 -24.64 4.25
CA SER A 421 -22.86 -23.39 3.72
C SER A 421 -22.47 -23.49 2.25
N TRP A 422 -22.45 -22.34 1.58
CA TRP A 422 -21.66 -22.08 0.39
C TRP A 422 -20.33 -21.47 0.82
N HIS A 423 -19.22 -22.17 0.58
CA HIS A 423 -17.92 -21.77 1.11
C HIS A 423 -17.25 -20.63 0.32
N GLY A 424 -17.70 -20.38 -0.92
CA GLY A 424 -17.08 -19.41 -1.81
C GLY A 424 -15.75 -19.87 -2.41
N TYR A 425 -15.38 -19.22 -3.51
CA TYR A 425 -14.05 -19.25 -4.11
C TYR A 425 -13.84 -17.94 -4.89
N ASP A 426 -12.60 -17.67 -5.29
CA ASP A 426 -12.18 -16.41 -5.93
C ASP A 426 -13.09 -15.94 -7.08
N ALA A 427 -13.43 -16.82 -8.03
CA ALA A 427 -14.26 -16.48 -9.19
C ALA A 427 -15.79 -16.61 -8.96
N ALA A 428 -16.24 -17.02 -7.77
CA ALA A 428 -17.66 -17.18 -7.47
C ALA A 428 -18.31 -15.86 -7.07
N VAL A 429 -19.14 -15.30 -7.94
CA VAL A 429 -19.98 -14.13 -7.61
C VAL A 429 -21.32 -14.52 -6.98
N ASN A 430 -21.83 -15.71 -7.31
CA ASN A 430 -23.07 -16.31 -6.83
C ASN A 430 -22.86 -17.78 -6.41
N GLY A 431 -23.78 -18.33 -5.63
CA GLY A 431 -23.71 -19.68 -5.08
C GLY A 431 -25.07 -20.35 -5.02
N ASN A 432 -25.12 -21.64 -5.39
CA ASN A 432 -26.33 -22.45 -5.45
C ASN A 432 -26.19 -23.69 -4.58
N ASN A 433 -27.08 -23.84 -3.59
CA ASN A 433 -27.10 -25.01 -2.71
C ASN A 433 -28.52 -25.60 -2.63
N THR A 434 -28.60 -26.91 -2.40
CA THR A 434 -29.85 -27.60 -2.03
C THR A 434 -29.61 -28.42 -0.78
N PHE A 435 -30.30 -28.04 0.28
CA PHE A 435 -30.20 -28.67 1.59
C PHE A 435 -31.33 -29.67 1.77
N THR A 436 -31.03 -30.79 2.43
CA THR A 436 -32.05 -31.75 2.84
C THR A 436 -32.59 -31.33 4.21
N LEU A 437 -33.91 -31.39 4.39
CA LEU A 437 -34.59 -31.06 5.62
C LEU A 437 -35.00 -32.32 6.36
N THR A 438 -34.88 -32.30 7.68
CA THR A 438 -35.48 -33.31 8.55
C THR A 438 -36.99 -33.12 8.63
N ASN A 439 -37.74 -34.18 8.96
CA ASN A 439 -39.20 -34.11 9.06
C ASN A 439 -39.64 -33.04 10.07
N LEU A 440 -40.27 -31.99 9.55
CA LEU A 440 -40.88 -30.93 10.34
C LEU A 440 -42.29 -31.34 10.77
N LYS A 441 -42.72 -30.87 11.95
CA LYS A 441 -44.04 -31.23 12.46
C LYS A 441 -45.10 -30.40 11.73
N SER A 442 -46.05 -31.06 11.08
CA SER A 442 -47.16 -30.37 10.42
C SER A 442 -47.87 -29.41 11.39
N GLY A 443 -48.01 -28.16 10.96
CA GLY A 443 -48.64 -27.07 11.71
C GLY A 443 -47.74 -26.30 12.67
N SER A 444 -46.47 -26.66 12.87
CA SER A 444 -45.53 -25.81 13.61
C SER A 444 -44.96 -24.69 12.75
N GLU A 445 -44.68 -23.56 13.39
CA GLU A 445 -43.98 -22.42 12.78
C GLU A 445 -42.47 -22.69 12.82
N HIS A 446 -41.76 -22.36 11.75
CA HIS A 446 -40.32 -22.52 11.60
C HIS A 446 -39.72 -21.28 10.94
N VAL A 447 -38.44 -21.02 11.21
CA VAL A 447 -37.70 -19.92 10.61
C VAL A 447 -36.43 -20.41 9.93
N ILE A 448 -36.24 -20.03 8.67
CA ILE A 448 -34.98 -20.23 7.94
C ILE A 448 -34.13 -18.97 8.13
N THR A 449 -32.96 -19.10 8.74
CA THR A 449 -31.98 -18.01 8.83
C THR A 449 -30.90 -18.20 7.76
N VAL A 450 -30.67 -17.18 6.95
CA VAL A 450 -29.62 -17.17 5.91
C VAL A 450 -28.66 -16.02 6.21
N VAL A 451 -27.38 -16.31 6.35
CA VAL A 451 -26.29 -15.34 6.46
C VAL A 451 -25.59 -15.27 5.11
N VAL A 452 -25.38 -14.07 4.56
CA VAL A 452 -24.72 -13.85 3.26
C VAL A 452 -23.64 -12.79 3.43
N ASP A 453 -22.36 -13.16 3.21
CA ASP A 453 -21.31 -12.14 3.12
C ASP A 453 -21.51 -11.28 1.87
N GLN A 454 -21.11 -10.02 1.93
CA GLN A 454 -20.97 -9.17 0.75
C GLN A 454 -19.58 -8.54 0.72
N GLN A 455 -18.87 -8.73 -0.39
CA GLN A 455 -17.51 -8.24 -0.60
C GLN A 455 -17.47 -6.84 -1.25
N GLY A 456 -18.48 -6.01 -0.98
CA GLY A 456 -18.68 -4.70 -1.61
C GLY A 456 -19.53 -4.75 -2.88
N MET A 457 -19.70 -3.60 -3.54
CA MET A 457 -20.42 -3.46 -4.81
C MET A 457 -19.46 -3.52 -5.99
N ASP A 458 -19.92 -4.06 -7.12
CA ASP A 458 -19.10 -4.15 -8.32
C ASP A 458 -18.81 -2.76 -8.91
N GLU A 459 -17.72 -2.63 -9.66
CA GLU A 459 -17.46 -1.42 -10.44
C GLU A 459 -18.45 -1.26 -11.60
N ASN A 460 -18.45 -0.10 -12.24
CA ASN A 460 -19.19 0.15 -13.47
C ASN A 460 -18.29 0.75 -14.56
N TYR A 461 -17.18 0.06 -14.85
CA TYR A 461 -16.15 0.54 -15.79
C TYR A 461 -16.70 0.77 -17.21
N ALA A 462 -17.56 -0.13 -17.70
CA ALA A 462 -18.18 -0.01 -19.01
C ALA A 462 -19.55 0.69 -18.91
N VAL A 463 -19.64 1.89 -19.50
CA VAL A 463 -20.89 2.66 -19.57
C VAL A 463 -21.99 1.83 -20.23
N GLY A 464 -23.17 1.77 -19.60
CA GLY A 464 -24.34 1.05 -20.09
C GLY A 464 -24.45 -0.41 -19.65
N GLN A 465 -23.43 -1.00 -19.02
CA GLN A 465 -23.53 -2.36 -18.45
C GLN A 465 -24.25 -2.39 -17.10
N ASN A 466 -24.29 -1.27 -16.38
CA ASN A 466 -24.87 -1.14 -15.04
C ASN A 466 -24.32 -2.16 -14.02
N ALA A 467 -23.12 -2.71 -14.22
CA ALA A 467 -22.57 -3.84 -13.46
C ALA A 467 -22.55 -3.61 -11.93
N MET A 468 -22.40 -2.35 -11.48
CA MET A 468 -22.49 -1.96 -10.06
C MET A 468 -23.85 -2.30 -9.42
N LYS A 469 -24.92 -2.39 -10.21
CA LYS A 469 -26.25 -2.82 -9.75
C LYS A 469 -26.35 -4.34 -9.54
N SER A 470 -25.29 -5.11 -9.77
CA SER A 470 -25.29 -6.55 -9.45
C SER A 470 -25.77 -6.76 -8.00
N PRO A 471 -26.81 -7.57 -7.78
CA PRO A 471 -27.46 -7.65 -6.48
C PRO A 471 -26.57 -8.29 -5.41
N ARG A 472 -27.02 -8.13 -4.16
CA ARG A 472 -26.48 -8.79 -2.98
C ARG A 472 -27.64 -9.33 -2.14
N GLY A 473 -27.57 -10.59 -1.71
CA GLY A 473 -28.64 -11.26 -0.97
C GLY A 473 -29.13 -12.55 -1.63
N ILE A 474 -30.44 -12.82 -1.53
CA ILE A 474 -31.08 -14.03 -2.07
C ILE A 474 -31.69 -13.74 -3.44
N ILE A 475 -31.21 -14.45 -4.47
CA ILE A 475 -31.69 -14.29 -5.85
C ILE A 475 -32.91 -15.19 -6.10
N HIS A 476 -32.92 -16.38 -5.50
CA HIS A 476 -34.00 -17.35 -5.63
C HIS A 476 -33.98 -18.36 -4.47
N TYR A 477 -35.15 -18.87 -4.11
CA TYR A 477 -35.27 -20.00 -3.19
C TYR A 477 -36.43 -20.92 -3.59
N HIS A 478 -36.38 -22.17 -3.16
CA HIS A 478 -37.50 -23.10 -3.23
C HIS A 478 -37.55 -23.99 -1.99
N LEU A 479 -38.67 -23.91 -1.26
CA LEU A 479 -38.99 -24.82 -0.18
C LEU A 479 -39.99 -25.86 -0.69
N SER A 480 -39.57 -27.11 -0.75
CA SER A 480 -40.45 -28.20 -1.23
C SER A 480 -41.69 -28.32 -0.33
N GLY A 481 -42.85 -28.57 -0.95
CA GLY A 481 -44.14 -28.61 -0.25
C GLY A 481 -44.81 -27.24 -0.06
N HIS A 482 -44.12 -26.14 -0.39
CA HIS A 482 -44.62 -24.77 -0.27
C HIS A 482 -44.69 -24.04 -1.61
N LYS A 483 -45.64 -23.11 -1.74
CA LYS A 483 -45.51 -22.02 -2.70
C LYS A 483 -44.48 -21.04 -2.14
N ALA A 484 -43.74 -20.35 -3.00
CA ALA A 484 -42.78 -19.35 -2.52
C ALA A 484 -43.47 -18.28 -1.64
N SER A 485 -44.72 -17.91 -1.95
CA SER A 485 -45.53 -16.95 -1.19
C SER A 485 -45.87 -17.39 0.24
N ASP A 486 -45.68 -18.67 0.58
CA ASP A 486 -45.98 -19.21 1.91
C ASP A 486 -44.86 -18.88 2.92
N VAL A 487 -43.70 -18.41 2.43
CA VAL A 487 -42.57 -17.94 3.24
C VAL A 487 -42.56 -16.41 3.31
N SER A 488 -42.63 -15.86 4.51
CA SER A 488 -42.56 -14.40 4.76
C SER A 488 -41.17 -14.02 5.26
N TRP A 489 -40.52 -13.11 4.55
CA TRP A 489 -39.12 -12.76 4.81
C TRP A 489 -38.96 -11.46 5.60
N LYS A 490 -37.92 -11.44 6.42
CA LYS A 490 -37.31 -10.24 7.02
C LYS A 490 -35.84 -10.16 6.61
N VAL A 491 -35.27 -8.96 6.62
CA VAL A 491 -33.88 -8.72 6.20
C VAL A 491 -33.21 -7.68 7.09
N THR A 492 -31.92 -7.86 7.36
CA THR A 492 -31.07 -6.79 7.89
C THR A 492 -29.69 -6.79 7.25
N GLY A 493 -29.11 -5.60 7.14
CA GLY A 493 -27.68 -5.37 7.04
C GLY A 493 -27.22 -4.56 8.25
N ASN A 494 -26.35 -3.58 8.04
CA ASN A 494 -25.93 -2.63 9.08
C ASN A 494 -27.14 -1.94 9.74
N LEU A 495 -27.04 -1.68 11.05
CA LEU A 495 -28.14 -1.06 11.79
C LEU A 495 -28.47 0.33 11.19
N GLY A 496 -29.75 0.53 10.87
CA GLY A 496 -30.24 1.76 10.23
C GLY A 496 -30.08 1.83 8.71
N GLY A 497 -29.33 0.92 8.07
CA GLY A 497 -29.11 0.96 6.61
C GLY A 497 -28.47 2.28 6.17
N GLU A 498 -29.12 3.01 5.26
CA GLU A 498 -28.70 4.34 4.80
C GLU A 498 -28.68 5.39 5.93
N ASP A 499 -29.44 5.17 7.02
CA ASP A 499 -29.43 6.00 8.23
C ASP A 499 -28.39 5.52 9.28
N TYR A 500 -27.35 4.79 8.84
CA TYR A 500 -26.26 4.17 9.63
C TYR A 500 -25.89 4.84 10.97
N GLU A 501 -25.73 4.06 12.04
CA GLU A 501 -25.47 4.59 13.39
C GLU A 501 -24.10 5.28 13.56
N ASP A 502 -23.00 4.68 13.06
CA ASP A 502 -21.66 5.22 13.26
C ASP A 502 -21.31 6.34 12.27
N LYS A 503 -21.63 7.57 12.65
CA LYS A 503 -21.28 8.77 11.86
C LYS A 503 -19.80 9.14 11.87
N VAL A 504 -19.00 8.54 12.76
CA VAL A 504 -17.56 8.81 12.86
C VAL A 504 -16.77 7.96 11.86
N ARG A 505 -17.10 6.68 11.76
CA ARG A 505 -16.40 5.71 10.89
C ARG A 505 -17.05 5.56 9.51
N GLY A 506 -18.24 6.12 9.33
CA GLY A 506 -18.89 6.27 8.03
C GLY A 506 -19.78 5.08 7.65
N PRO A 507 -20.46 5.17 6.49
CA PRO A 507 -21.59 4.32 6.13
C PRO A 507 -21.22 2.86 5.82
N LEU A 508 -19.95 2.56 5.62
CA LEU A 508 -19.50 1.25 5.13
C LEU A 508 -18.84 0.40 6.22
N ASN A 509 -18.41 1.00 7.34
CA ASN A 509 -17.57 0.33 8.33
C ASN A 509 -18.23 -0.91 8.97
N GLU A 510 -19.54 -0.83 9.20
CA GLU A 510 -20.32 -1.89 9.86
C GLU A 510 -21.11 -2.68 8.82
N GLY A 511 -21.11 -4.01 8.96
CA GLY A 511 -22.06 -4.93 8.34
C GLY A 511 -23.24 -5.24 9.28
N GLY A 512 -23.96 -6.31 8.93
CA GLY A 512 -25.17 -6.71 9.64
C GLY A 512 -25.02 -7.77 10.70
N LEU A 513 -23.81 -8.23 11.07
CA LEU A 513 -23.68 -9.21 12.16
C LEU A 513 -24.22 -8.62 13.49
N TRP A 514 -24.76 -9.47 14.36
CA TRP A 514 -25.40 -8.99 15.59
C TRP A 514 -24.47 -8.11 16.43
N ALA A 515 -23.22 -8.52 16.66
CA ALA A 515 -22.24 -7.72 17.39
C ALA A 515 -21.95 -6.35 16.73
N GLU A 516 -22.00 -6.27 15.39
CA GLU A 516 -21.88 -5.00 14.66
C GLU A 516 -23.10 -4.11 14.89
N ARG A 517 -24.32 -4.66 14.79
CA ARG A 517 -25.56 -3.92 15.05
C ARG A 517 -25.60 -3.36 16.48
N GLN A 518 -25.11 -4.13 17.46
CA GLN A 518 -24.98 -3.69 18.85
C GLN A 518 -23.82 -2.70 19.10
N GLY A 519 -22.93 -2.51 18.11
CA GLY A 519 -21.75 -1.65 18.24
C GLY A 519 -20.63 -2.23 19.10
N TYR A 520 -20.62 -3.53 19.39
CA TYR A 520 -19.67 -4.14 20.33
C TYR A 520 -18.21 -4.17 19.84
N HIS A 521 -17.96 -3.79 18.59
CA HIS A 521 -16.62 -3.53 18.07
C HIS A 521 -16.03 -2.19 18.54
N LEU A 522 -16.83 -1.33 19.16
CA LEU A 522 -16.44 0.03 19.56
C LEU A 522 -15.73 0.09 20.93
N PRO A 523 -14.73 0.99 21.11
CA PRO A 523 -14.08 1.21 22.40
C PRO A 523 -15.08 1.49 23.52
N GLY A 524 -14.91 0.89 24.70
CA GLY A 524 -15.81 1.05 25.84
C GLY A 524 -17.06 0.16 25.81
N ALA A 525 -17.17 -0.77 24.86
CA ALA A 525 -18.17 -1.83 24.91
C ALA A 525 -18.03 -2.66 26.21
N PRO A 526 -19.13 -3.21 26.75
CA PRO A 526 -19.15 -3.88 28.06
C PRO A 526 -18.59 -5.32 27.97
N ILE A 527 -17.37 -5.47 27.47
CA ILE A 527 -16.74 -6.78 27.23
C ILE A 527 -16.42 -7.54 28.52
N SER A 528 -16.29 -6.84 29.66
CA SER A 528 -16.01 -7.46 30.96
C SER A 528 -17.08 -8.44 31.41
N ASP A 529 -18.32 -8.24 30.94
CA ASP A 529 -19.50 -9.01 31.34
C ASP A 529 -19.67 -10.27 30.46
N TRP A 530 -18.81 -10.44 29.46
CA TRP A 530 -18.87 -11.54 28.52
C TRP A 530 -18.14 -12.79 29.03
N GLU A 531 -18.37 -13.91 28.36
CA GLU A 531 -17.72 -15.17 28.69
C GLU A 531 -16.21 -15.07 28.41
N SER A 532 -15.40 -15.69 29.26
CA SER A 532 -13.94 -15.74 29.06
C SER A 532 -13.60 -16.78 27.99
N SER A 533 -12.60 -16.50 27.17
CA SER A 533 -12.15 -17.37 26.09
C SER A 533 -10.63 -17.26 25.89
N GLY A 534 -10.04 -18.23 25.20
CA GLY A 534 -8.69 -18.15 24.61
C GLY A 534 -8.66 -17.42 23.26
N GLY A 535 -9.76 -16.79 22.85
CA GLY A 535 -9.84 -15.93 21.67
C GLY A 535 -10.04 -16.70 20.35
N PRO A 536 -9.79 -16.06 19.20
CA PRO A 536 -10.09 -16.66 17.89
C PRO A 536 -9.26 -17.92 17.58
N THR A 537 -8.14 -18.15 18.30
CA THR A 537 -7.31 -19.36 18.19
C THR A 537 -7.87 -20.56 18.98
N GLU A 538 -8.70 -20.32 20.01
CA GLU A 538 -9.53 -21.37 20.60
C GLU A 538 -10.66 -21.73 19.64
N GLY A 539 -11.33 -20.69 19.11
CA GLY A 539 -12.35 -20.82 18.08
C GLY A 539 -13.66 -21.45 18.58
N THR A 540 -14.37 -22.09 17.66
CA THR A 540 -15.71 -22.63 17.84
C THR A 540 -15.75 -24.11 17.50
N THR A 541 -16.72 -24.83 18.05
CA THR A 541 -16.94 -26.28 17.81
C THR A 541 -18.18 -26.58 16.98
N SER A 542 -18.82 -25.55 16.42
CA SER A 542 -19.99 -25.67 15.56
C SER A 542 -20.06 -24.50 14.58
N ALA A 543 -20.78 -24.68 13.47
CA ALA A 543 -21.11 -23.59 12.55
C ALA A 543 -21.81 -22.45 13.29
N GLY A 544 -21.48 -21.20 12.94
CA GLY A 544 -22.04 -20.01 13.57
C GLY A 544 -21.09 -18.82 13.49
N VAL A 545 -21.42 -17.74 14.19
CA VAL A 545 -20.58 -16.53 14.25
C VAL A 545 -20.21 -16.22 15.69
N ALA A 546 -18.93 -16.32 15.99
CA ALA A 546 -18.34 -15.93 17.26
C ALA A 546 -17.82 -14.50 17.19
N PHE A 547 -17.99 -13.70 18.24
CA PHE A 547 -17.36 -12.39 18.36
C PHE A 547 -16.43 -12.38 19.57
N TYR A 548 -15.13 -12.18 19.31
CA TYR A 548 -14.09 -12.09 20.32
C TYR A 548 -13.64 -10.65 20.49
N ALA A 549 -13.36 -10.23 21.71
CA ALA A 549 -12.79 -8.92 21.98
C ALA A 549 -11.77 -8.97 23.11
N ALA A 550 -10.76 -8.12 23.06
CA ALA A 550 -9.77 -7.94 24.12
C ALA A 550 -9.19 -6.51 24.08
N GLU A 551 -8.74 -6.05 25.25
CA GLU A 551 -7.94 -4.83 25.36
C GLU A 551 -6.44 -5.17 25.16
N LEU A 552 -5.76 -4.36 24.34
CA LEU A 552 -4.33 -4.42 24.07
C LEU A 552 -3.68 -3.11 24.52
N GLU A 553 -2.76 -3.21 25.47
CA GLU A 553 -1.89 -2.09 25.87
C GLU A 553 -0.67 -2.01 24.96
N LEU A 554 -0.44 -0.84 24.36
CA LEU A 554 0.79 -0.52 23.64
C LEU A 554 1.56 0.59 24.37
N ASP A 555 2.88 0.43 24.44
CA ASP A 555 3.82 1.43 24.99
C ASP A 555 5.04 1.54 24.06
N LEU A 556 4.77 1.92 22.80
CA LEU A 556 5.82 2.10 21.81
C LEU A 556 6.50 3.46 21.98
N PRO A 557 7.84 3.55 21.89
CA PRO A 557 8.57 4.78 22.15
C PRO A 557 8.24 5.86 21.11
N SER A 558 8.03 7.10 21.57
CA SER A 558 7.88 8.25 20.67
C SER A 558 9.14 8.50 19.83
N GLY A 559 8.96 9.06 18.63
CA GLY A 559 10.05 9.28 17.67
C GLY A 559 10.41 8.05 16.84
N TRP A 560 9.60 6.99 16.90
CA TRP A 560 9.74 5.79 16.08
C TRP A 560 8.48 5.58 15.25
N ASP A 561 8.63 5.35 13.94
CA ASP A 561 7.59 4.76 13.10
C ASP A 561 7.77 3.24 13.16
N VAL A 562 6.78 2.56 13.75
CA VAL A 562 6.78 1.11 13.99
C VAL A 562 5.54 0.54 13.32
N PRO A 563 5.58 0.19 12.02
CA PRO A 563 4.39 -0.30 11.35
C PRO A 563 3.99 -1.69 11.90
N LEU A 564 2.75 -1.80 12.38
CA LEU A 564 2.20 -3.02 12.97
C LEU A 564 1.20 -3.70 12.03
N SER A 565 1.14 -5.03 12.08
CA SER A 565 0.14 -5.81 11.37
C SER A 565 -0.39 -6.98 12.19
N PHE A 566 -1.65 -7.33 11.98
CA PHE A 566 -2.18 -8.63 12.40
C PHE A 566 -1.78 -9.68 11.38
N THR A 567 -1.04 -10.71 11.80
CA THR A 567 -0.61 -11.80 10.92
C THR A 567 -1.29 -13.10 11.30
N PHE A 568 -1.98 -13.69 10.33
CA PHE A 568 -2.68 -14.97 10.42
C PHE A 568 -1.78 -16.09 9.92
N THR A 569 -1.65 -17.16 10.70
CA THR A 569 -1.07 -18.42 10.22
C THR A 569 -2.17 -19.22 9.55
N ASN A 570 -1.92 -19.62 8.30
CA ASN A 570 -2.88 -20.36 7.50
C ASN A 570 -3.09 -21.76 8.09
N ALA A 571 -4.32 -22.11 8.45
CA ALA A 571 -4.64 -23.42 9.02
C ALA A 571 -4.37 -24.57 8.02
N SER A 572 -4.24 -24.29 6.72
CA SER A 572 -3.87 -25.30 5.71
C SER A 572 -2.38 -25.67 5.68
N ASP A 573 -1.50 -24.91 6.34
CA ASP A 573 -0.08 -25.28 6.49
C ASP A 573 0.10 -26.37 7.58
N ALA A 574 -0.96 -26.72 8.34
CA ALA A 574 -0.89 -27.60 9.50
C ALA A 574 -1.39 -29.05 9.29
N SER A 575 -1.98 -29.41 8.14
CA SER A 575 -2.43 -30.80 7.92
C SER A 575 -2.45 -31.24 6.46
N ALA A 576 -1.49 -32.11 6.14
CA ALA A 576 -1.60 -33.35 5.37
C ALA A 576 -2.49 -33.39 4.10
N ALA A 577 -1.84 -33.74 3.00
CA ALA A 577 -2.34 -34.60 1.92
C ALA A 577 -3.86 -34.87 1.91
N GLY A 578 -4.62 -34.06 1.17
CA GLY A 578 -5.90 -34.49 0.61
C GLY A 578 -7.19 -33.82 1.09
N ASN A 579 -7.17 -32.83 1.99
CA ASN A 579 -8.38 -32.08 2.38
C ASN A 579 -8.21 -30.56 2.21
N SER A 580 -9.28 -29.90 1.77
CA SER A 580 -9.40 -28.44 1.62
C SER A 580 -9.15 -27.70 2.94
N ALA A 581 -8.60 -26.48 2.85
CA ALA A 581 -8.47 -25.59 3.99
C ALA A 581 -9.83 -25.41 4.70
N PRO A 582 -9.90 -25.42 6.05
CA PRO A 582 -11.15 -25.17 6.77
C PRO A 582 -11.82 -23.88 6.30
N ALA A 583 -13.13 -23.92 6.04
CA ALA A 583 -13.86 -22.76 5.55
C ALA A 583 -14.34 -21.87 6.71
N TYR A 584 -13.71 -20.70 6.84
CA TYR A 584 -14.13 -19.68 7.80
C TYR A 584 -13.70 -18.28 7.36
N HIS A 585 -14.51 -17.30 7.74
CA HIS A 585 -14.29 -15.89 7.48
C HIS A 585 -14.00 -15.17 8.81
N VAL A 586 -13.14 -14.16 8.79
CA VAL A 586 -12.85 -13.31 9.94
C VAL A 586 -12.97 -11.84 9.55
N GLN A 587 -13.71 -11.05 10.33
CA GLN A 587 -13.64 -9.59 10.30
C GLN A 587 -12.78 -9.10 11.47
N LEU A 588 -11.76 -8.29 11.21
CA LEU A 588 -10.84 -7.70 12.18
C LEU A 588 -11.23 -6.24 12.45
N TYR A 589 -11.32 -5.87 13.73
CA TYR A 589 -11.56 -4.49 14.17
C TYR A 589 -10.47 -4.01 15.11
N VAL A 590 -10.07 -2.74 14.94
CA VAL A 590 -9.18 -2.03 15.85
C VAL A 590 -9.82 -0.69 16.21
N ASN A 591 -10.10 -0.48 17.50
CA ASN A 591 -10.77 0.71 18.01
C ASN A 591 -12.06 1.05 17.23
N GLY A 592 -12.83 0.01 16.85
CA GLY A 592 -14.08 0.10 16.08
C GLY A 592 -13.93 0.22 14.57
N TYR A 593 -12.71 0.42 14.05
CA TYR A 593 -12.48 0.43 12.61
C TYR A 593 -12.28 -0.99 12.09
N GLN A 594 -13.10 -1.43 11.14
CA GLN A 594 -12.89 -2.71 10.45
C GLN A 594 -11.66 -2.59 9.54
N PHE A 595 -10.62 -3.37 9.78
CA PHE A 595 -9.32 -3.29 9.11
C PHE A 595 -8.87 -4.60 8.46
N GLY A 596 -9.77 -5.56 8.32
CA GLY A 596 -9.49 -6.82 7.64
C GLY A 596 -10.72 -7.68 7.44
N LYS A 597 -10.90 -8.18 6.22
CA LYS A 597 -11.61 -9.43 5.94
C LYS A 597 -10.59 -10.51 5.59
N TYR A 598 -10.50 -11.53 6.44
CA TYR A 598 -9.67 -12.71 6.21
C TYR A 598 -10.56 -13.90 5.85
N ILE A 599 -10.33 -14.50 4.69
CA ILE A 599 -11.10 -15.64 4.18
C ILE A 599 -10.13 -16.81 4.01
N ASN A 600 -10.12 -17.74 4.97
CA ASN A 600 -9.06 -18.75 5.07
C ASN A 600 -9.01 -19.69 3.86
N ASN A 601 -10.17 -20.07 3.32
CA ASN A 601 -10.29 -20.97 2.17
C ASN A 601 -10.13 -20.28 0.79
N VAL A 602 -9.91 -18.96 0.75
CA VAL A 602 -9.72 -18.20 -0.51
C VAL A 602 -8.39 -17.44 -0.53
N GLY A 603 -8.08 -16.67 0.52
CA GLY A 603 -6.88 -15.83 0.57
C GLY A 603 -6.93 -14.62 -0.38
N PRO A 604 -5.78 -14.03 -0.77
CA PRO A 604 -4.41 -14.43 -0.41
C PRO A 604 -3.89 -13.74 0.86
N GLN A 605 -4.57 -12.70 1.37
CA GLN A 605 -4.04 -11.84 2.41
C GLN A 605 -3.92 -12.58 3.75
N LYS A 606 -2.73 -12.52 4.35
CA LYS A 606 -2.44 -13.09 5.69
C LYS A 606 -1.94 -12.05 6.68
N SER A 607 -1.52 -10.88 6.21
CA SER A 607 -1.02 -9.79 7.04
C SER A 607 -1.88 -8.55 6.78
N PHE A 608 -2.39 -7.96 7.85
CA PHE A 608 -3.32 -6.83 7.84
C PHE A 608 -2.67 -5.66 8.58
N PRO A 609 -1.95 -4.76 7.87
CA PRO A 609 -1.33 -3.60 8.49
C PRO A 609 -2.40 -2.63 8.99
N VAL A 610 -2.21 -2.10 10.20
CA VAL A 610 -3.08 -1.09 10.78
C VAL A 610 -2.20 0.09 11.21
N PRO A 611 -2.50 1.32 10.78
CA PRO A 611 -1.62 2.44 11.01
C PRO A 611 -1.70 2.95 12.46
N GLU A 612 -0.59 3.49 12.96
CA GLU A 612 -0.61 4.46 14.07
C GLU A 612 -1.65 5.56 13.81
N GLY A 613 -2.35 5.97 14.85
CA GLY A 613 -3.52 6.85 14.78
C GLY A 613 -4.83 6.06 14.81
N ILE A 614 -4.91 4.92 14.11
CA ILE A 614 -5.98 3.94 14.38
C ILE A 614 -5.62 3.15 15.62
N PHE A 615 -4.39 2.65 15.69
CA PHE A 615 -3.80 2.25 16.95
C PHE A 615 -3.40 3.48 17.77
N ASN A 616 -3.67 3.42 19.07
CA ASN A 616 -3.01 4.22 20.08
C ASN A 616 -1.72 3.52 20.51
N TYR A 617 -0.58 4.04 20.08
CA TYR A 617 0.73 3.42 20.37
C TYR A 617 1.22 3.64 21.80
N GLN A 618 0.59 4.55 22.56
CA GLN A 618 0.90 4.84 23.96
C GLN A 618 -0.36 4.72 24.83
N GLY A 619 -1.07 3.61 24.70
CA GLY A 619 -2.19 3.28 25.58
C GLY A 619 -3.04 2.11 25.10
N THR A 620 -4.26 2.05 25.65
CA THR A 620 -5.23 0.98 25.43
C THR A 620 -5.82 1.02 24.03
N ASN A 621 -5.99 -0.17 23.45
CA ASN A 621 -6.68 -0.41 22.19
C ASN A 621 -7.71 -1.52 22.37
N LEU A 622 -8.92 -1.34 21.85
CA LEU A 622 -9.86 -2.45 21.71
C LEU A 622 -9.58 -3.18 20.40
N ILE A 623 -9.38 -4.49 20.47
CA ILE A 623 -9.28 -5.36 19.31
C ILE A 623 -10.47 -6.32 19.33
N ALA A 624 -11.13 -6.50 18.19
CA ALA A 624 -12.20 -7.46 18.07
C ALA A 624 -12.13 -8.28 16.78
N PHE A 625 -12.68 -9.49 16.84
CA PHE A 625 -12.72 -10.44 15.73
C PHE A 625 -14.11 -11.08 15.63
N ALA A 626 -14.77 -10.95 14.49
CA ALA A 626 -15.92 -11.79 14.15
C ALA A 626 -15.44 -13.01 13.39
N LEU A 627 -15.47 -14.20 14.00
CA LEU A 627 -15.12 -15.48 13.38
C LEU A 627 -16.40 -16.21 12.95
N TRP A 628 -16.62 -16.30 11.64
CA TRP A 628 -17.72 -17.05 11.05
C TRP A 628 -17.24 -18.41 10.57
N SER A 629 -17.66 -19.47 11.25
CA SER A 629 -17.45 -20.85 10.83
C SER A 629 -18.51 -21.28 9.82
N LEU A 630 -18.05 -21.75 8.66
CA LEU A 630 -18.91 -22.22 7.57
C LEU A 630 -19.14 -23.75 7.62
N GLU A 631 -18.47 -24.45 8.52
CA GLU A 631 -18.48 -25.92 8.63
C GLU A 631 -19.15 -26.38 9.92
N ALA A 632 -19.77 -27.56 9.89
CA ALA A 632 -20.58 -28.07 11.01
C ALA A 632 -19.74 -28.30 12.28
N GLU A 633 -18.46 -28.59 12.11
CA GLU A 633 -17.47 -28.89 13.15
C GLU A 633 -16.89 -27.64 13.83
N GLY A 634 -17.28 -26.45 13.37
CA GLY A 634 -16.73 -25.19 13.85
C GLY A 634 -15.43 -24.80 13.16
N ALA A 635 -14.81 -23.72 13.63
CA ALA A 635 -13.55 -23.22 13.08
C ALA A 635 -12.74 -22.51 14.15
N LYS A 636 -11.42 -22.47 13.95
CA LYS A 636 -10.48 -21.69 14.75
C LYS A 636 -9.40 -21.10 13.84
N VAL A 637 -8.89 -19.93 14.24
CA VAL A 637 -7.73 -19.32 13.58
C VAL A 637 -6.49 -20.16 13.88
N GLY A 638 -5.74 -20.53 12.85
CA GLY A 638 -4.56 -21.42 12.98
C GLY A 638 -3.43 -20.82 13.83
N GLY A 639 -3.27 -19.49 13.76
CA GLY A 639 -2.34 -18.71 14.58
C GLY A 639 -2.56 -17.23 14.32
N LEU A 640 -2.35 -16.39 15.33
CA LEU A 640 -2.56 -14.95 15.26
C LEU A 640 -1.48 -14.24 16.06
N GLU A 641 -0.81 -13.28 15.44
CA GLU A 641 0.23 -12.47 16.09
C GLU A 641 0.16 -10.99 15.68
N LEU A 642 0.66 -10.13 16.57
CA LEU A 642 0.94 -8.73 16.26
C LEU A 642 2.38 -8.64 15.77
N SER A 643 2.59 -8.49 14.47
CA SER A 643 3.92 -8.43 13.88
C SER A 643 4.40 -6.99 13.76
N VAL A 644 5.66 -6.75 14.14
CA VAL A 644 6.38 -5.51 13.81
C VAL A 644 6.95 -5.65 12.41
N ASN A 645 6.48 -4.84 11.45
CA ASN A 645 6.90 -4.95 10.05
C ASN A 645 8.17 -4.13 9.73
N GLY A 646 8.55 -3.22 10.62
CA GLY A 646 9.72 -2.37 10.47
C GLY A 646 9.93 -1.53 11.73
N THR A 647 11.14 -0.99 11.87
CA THR A 647 11.48 -0.03 12.92
C THR A 647 12.25 1.11 12.30
N VAL A 648 11.74 2.33 12.43
CA VAL A 648 12.34 3.51 11.81
C VAL A 648 12.41 4.60 12.87
N LEU A 649 13.61 5.06 13.20
CA LEU A 649 13.78 6.29 13.97
C LEU A 649 13.32 7.43 13.06
N SER A 650 12.20 8.06 13.41
CA SER A 650 11.55 9.03 12.54
C SER A 650 11.74 10.45 13.07
N GLY A 651 11.98 11.37 12.13
CA GLY A 651 11.92 12.81 12.40
C GLY A 651 10.51 13.37 12.37
N TYR A 652 9.53 12.55 11.99
CA TYR A 652 8.13 12.95 12.00
C TYR A 652 7.58 12.98 13.43
N GLY A 653 6.72 13.97 13.71
CA GLY A 653 6.15 14.20 15.04
C GLY A 653 5.08 13.18 15.45
N PRO A 654 4.44 13.38 16.62
CA PRO A 654 3.40 12.48 17.12
C PRO A 654 2.21 12.41 16.15
N ILE A 655 1.66 11.21 15.98
CA ILE A 655 0.46 10.99 15.15
C ILE A 655 -0.79 11.15 16.02
N PRO A 656 -1.72 12.06 15.68
CA PRO A 656 -2.98 12.14 16.40
C PRO A 656 -3.82 10.89 16.13
N LEU A 657 -4.61 10.48 17.14
CA LEU A 657 -5.62 9.44 16.93
C LEU A 657 -6.62 9.86 15.87
N ALA A 658 -7.04 8.89 15.06
CA ALA A 658 -8.21 9.02 14.22
C ALA A 658 -9.43 9.34 15.09
N PRO A 659 -10.46 10.00 14.55
CA PRO A 659 -11.70 10.22 15.28
C PRO A 659 -12.27 8.91 15.85
N MET A 660 -12.47 8.83 17.16
CA MET A 660 -13.03 7.65 17.81
C MET A 660 -14.26 8.05 18.62
N SER A 661 -15.37 7.35 18.40
CA SER A 661 -16.51 7.33 19.32
C SER A 661 -16.45 6.10 20.21
N SER A 662 -16.80 6.29 21.48
CA SER A 662 -17.01 5.18 22.41
C SER A 662 -18.36 4.51 22.15
N TRP A 663 -18.46 3.25 22.58
CA TRP A 663 -19.70 2.52 22.60
C TRP A 663 -20.75 3.22 23.46
N SER A 664 -21.98 3.15 22.99
CA SER A 664 -23.18 3.45 23.77
C SER A 664 -24.23 2.41 23.39
N GLU A 665 -25.06 2.03 24.35
CA GLU A 665 -26.17 1.11 24.11
C GLU A 665 -27.05 1.63 22.95
N ARG A 666 -27.18 0.81 21.91
CA ARG A 666 -28.00 1.10 20.73
C ARG A 666 -29.35 0.42 20.89
N LYS A 667 -30.43 1.03 20.39
CA LYS A 667 -31.70 0.32 20.18
C LYS A 667 -31.59 -0.56 18.93
N ALA A 668 -30.71 -1.54 19.01
CA ALA A 668 -30.43 -2.50 17.96
C ALA A 668 -31.40 -3.68 18.07
N TYR A 669 -31.75 -4.26 16.92
CA TYR A 669 -32.62 -5.43 16.81
C TYR A 669 -31.87 -6.72 16.44
#